data_AF-A0A4V3RSE1-F1
#
_entry.id   AF-A0A4V3RSE1-F1
#
_cell.length_a   1.000
_cell.length_b   1.000
_cell.length_c   1.000
_cell.angle_alpha   90.00
_cell.angle_beta   90.00
_cell.angle_gamma   90.00
#
_symmetry.space_group_name_H-M   'P 1'
#
loop_
_entity.id
_entity.type
_entity.pdbx_description
1 polymer ?
#
loop_
_entity_poly.entity_id
_entity_poly.type
_entity_poly.pdbx_seq_one_letter_code
_entity_poly.pdbx_strand_id
1 'polypeptide(L)'
;MNNKKKTIRKLAVVSGFGIGMITVAGSAIYACEEETDPVLVSDASVEIASEKMAGDPGDKVPDQSEKETPAETVSSLEDQSAEPSNESPDPEQETEDFRVDESILWEVPENNDSENSTVDLKTGAMGGPILENGNYQIFSSLNPDKSIDVAGGAKYNGGNVQIYDNNESNAQIWKLEYNNADGFYSIQNIGSGKYLDVTGAKVANGSNIQQYTGNGTKAQKWQLVQTNAGYKIVSALNNAYVIDLAGANTSNGANIQLYQNNNTKAQSWVFWKVIDQIAYLDQLASQNKNVLKDGSYTIRNVGTGKYMNVNQSSSGANVNLVSSANQDSQKWQVQHDGKGYVTLINLSSGKVLDVTGASSTNGTNVQQYAGNGTRAQKWVAVKNGEAYHLVSALTSRVRLNANGSNVDIELNKGTNAVQAWIFASTLSTRDTVNQVAASNKGSISDGFYEIQSGINSKFVLDVAAAVTEVGTNVQLYSANGTNAQKYKIVTDGLGYSTIMNVHSKKYLGVASGARNGSNLQLSDHLADQWNEKWIFGKNSDGTYRIMSALNTAFVIDVLSGIGANGQNVQIYQSNGTNAQKFKLVKQNMTDQSTQFSNSNLAYKWVPAHTNNYTVGREGCLITNITIHHMDGRATAESCGGVFQNPNRETSAHYGIGYNGEICQYVAEKDTAWANANWESNKHSVTIENSDWTLAPEYKITDATLNSLIRLVADIASRNHLGKLIYGQNINVHGDVAATSCPGPYIRQKLSQIIASSNKLNGFF
;
A
#
# COMPACT_ATOMS: atom_id res chain seq x y z
N MET A 1 -43.82 -35.46 22.30
CA MET A 1 -44.91 -35.27 21.31
C MET A 1 -45.75 -34.08 21.79
N ASN A 2 -46.24 -33.14 20.96
CA ASN A 2 -46.04 -32.94 19.52
C ASN A 2 -46.23 -31.44 19.15
N ASN A 3 -45.45 -30.94 18.18
CA ASN A 3 -45.74 -29.94 17.12
C ASN A 3 -46.91 -28.92 17.24
N LYS A 4 -46.82 -27.66 16.75
CA LYS A 4 -45.73 -26.92 16.04
C LYS A 4 -46.00 -25.40 15.93
N LYS A 5 -44.91 -24.63 15.79
CA LYS A 5 -44.71 -23.31 15.13
C LYS A 5 -45.66 -22.12 15.45
N LYS A 6 -45.05 -21.04 15.98
CA LYS A 6 -45.51 -19.65 15.88
C LYS A 6 -45.24 -19.07 14.48
N THR A 7 -46.04 -18.08 14.08
CA THR A 7 -45.64 -16.99 13.17
C THR A 7 -46.15 -15.68 13.79
N ILE A 8 -45.30 -14.68 13.99
CA ILE A 8 -45.69 -13.40 14.59
C ILE A 8 -45.26 -12.24 13.67
N ARG A 9 -46.22 -11.36 13.35
CA ARG A 9 -45.94 -9.98 12.92
C ARG A 9 -46.13 -9.05 14.11
N LYS A 10 -45.27 -8.06 14.28
CA LYS A 10 -45.58 -6.78 14.94
C LYS A 10 -45.11 -5.68 13.96
N LEU A 11 -45.93 -4.75 13.46
CA LEU A 11 -46.94 -3.86 14.07
C LEU A 11 -46.28 -2.56 14.56
N ALA A 12 -46.63 -1.44 13.92
CA ALA A 12 -46.23 -0.09 14.28
C ALA A 12 -47.14 0.51 15.36
N VAL A 13 -46.69 1.61 16.00
CA VAL A 13 -47.45 2.38 17.01
C VAL A 13 -47.26 3.88 16.72
N VAL A 14 -48.29 4.69 16.96
CA VAL A 14 -48.33 6.14 16.67
C VAL A 14 -49.03 6.91 17.80
N SER A 15 -48.35 7.89 18.40
CA SER A 15 -48.86 9.01 19.23
C SER A 15 -47.67 9.81 19.79
N GLY A 16 -47.71 11.11 20.11
CA GLY A 16 -48.79 12.12 20.06
C GLY A 16 -48.25 13.56 20.30
N PHE A 17 -49.12 14.57 20.37
CA PHE A 17 -48.79 16.02 20.51
C PHE A 17 -48.56 16.47 21.98
N GLY A 18 -47.89 17.63 22.22
CA GLY A 18 -47.79 18.18 23.59
C GLY A 18 -46.97 19.48 23.87
N ILE A 19 -47.22 20.57 23.14
CA ILE A 19 -46.86 22.02 23.35
C ILE A 19 -46.17 22.46 24.67
N GLY A 20 -45.16 23.34 24.56
CA GLY A 20 -44.71 24.30 25.61
C GLY A 20 -43.87 25.46 25.05
N MET A 21 -44.10 26.71 25.47
CA MET A 21 -43.44 27.94 24.95
C MET A 21 -42.75 28.77 26.05
N ILE A 22 -41.69 29.52 25.66
CA ILE A 22 -41.48 30.99 25.86
C ILE A 22 -40.10 31.37 25.24
N THR A 23 -39.98 32.18 24.17
CA THR A 23 -39.79 33.67 24.08
C THR A 23 -38.58 34.22 24.89
N VAL A 24 -37.72 35.19 24.50
CA VAL A 24 -37.64 36.34 23.54
C VAL A 24 -36.12 36.58 23.26
N ALA A 25 -35.47 37.15 22.21
CA ALA A 25 -35.60 37.58 20.78
C ALA A 25 -34.11 37.75 20.25
N GLY A 26 -33.69 38.26 19.07
CA GLY A 26 -34.28 38.76 17.81
C GLY A 26 -33.34 39.80 17.09
N SER A 27 -33.57 40.09 15.79
CA SER A 27 -32.90 41.13 14.95
C SER A 27 -31.41 40.92 14.55
N ALA A 28 -30.88 41.35 13.39
CA ALA A 28 -31.41 41.75 12.06
C ALA A 28 -30.24 41.62 11.03
N ILE A 29 -30.37 41.02 9.84
CA ILE A 29 -30.84 41.55 8.53
C ILE A 29 -30.04 42.77 8.00
N TYR A 30 -29.39 42.61 6.83
CA TYR A 30 -29.35 43.42 5.58
C TYR A 30 -28.19 42.81 4.73
N ALA A 31 -28.34 42.22 3.53
CA ALA A 31 -29.02 42.56 2.26
C ALA A 31 -28.04 43.20 1.23
N CYS A 32 -28.32 42.98 -0.07
CA CYS A 32 -27.35 43.11 -1.17
C CYS A 32 -27.31 44.50 -1.83
N GLU A 33 -26.24 44.73 -2.61
CA GLU A 33 -26.23 45.65 -3.77
C GLU A 33 -25.31 45.08 -4.87
N GLU A 34 -25.51 45.52 -6.12
CA GLU A 34 -24.81 45.09 -7.33
C GLU A 34 -23.84 46.18 -7.81
N GLU A 35 -22.77 45.86 -8.58
CA GLU A 35 -22.56 46.43 -9.93
C GLU A 35 -21.22 46.04 -10.64
N THR A 36 -21.31 46.01 -11.98
CA THR A 36 -20.26 46.24 -13.01
C THR A 36 -19.13 45.22 -13.32
N ASP A 37 -18.77 45.21 -14.62
CA ASP A 37 -17.79 44.33 -15.27
C ASP A 37 -16.33 44.83 -15.18
N PRO A 38 -15.33 43.92 -15.30
CA PRO A 38 -13.92 44.31 -15.48
C PRO A 38 -13.62 44.76 -16.93
N VAL A 39 -13.34 46.05 -17.12
CA VAL A 39 -12.90 46.62 -18.39
C VAL A 39 -11.40 46.36 -18.63
N LEU A 40 -11.03 46.03 -19.88
CA LEU A 40 -9.65 45.88 -20.34
C LEU A 40 -8.93 47.24 -20.43
N VAL A 41 -7.71 47.34 -19.86
CA VAL A 41 -6.75 48.43 -20.14
C VAL A 41 -5.35 47.83 -20.34
N SER A 42 -4.55 48.46 -21.19
CA SER A 42 -3.31 47.94 -21.81
C SER A 42 -2.00 48.35 -21.13
N ASP A 43 -0.89 47.87 -21.69
CA ASP A 43 0.52 48.07 -21.35
C ASP A 43 0.96 49.50 -20.94
N ALA A 44 1.96 49.55 -20.05
CA ALA A 44 2.99 50.60 -20.02
C ALA A 44 4.29 50.08 -19.36
N SER A 45 5.46 50.53 -19.83
CA SER A 45 6.79 50.01 -19.47
C SER A 45 7.66 51.02 -18.71
N VAL A 46 8.44 50.58 -17.71
CA VAL A 46 9.65 51.22 -17.13
C VAL A 46 10.50 50.08 -16.55
N GLU A 47 11.77 49.79 -16.89
CA GLU A 47 13.04 50.52 -17.11
C GLU A 47 13.90 50.87 -15.86
N ILE A 48 14.86 49.98 -15.58
CA ILE A 48 16.30 50.18 -15.26
C ILE A 48 16.73 51.46 -14.48
N ALA A 49 17.21 51.26 -13.23
CA ALA A 49 18.45 51.83 -12.63
C ALA A 49 18.60 51.31 -11.17
N SER A 50 19.73 50.89 -10.55
CA SER A 50 21.19 50.95 -10.76
C SER A 50 21.96 51.95 -9.86
N GLU A 51 22.42 51.51 -8.69
CA GLU A 51 23.51 52.12 -7.89
C GLU A 51 24.48 51.02 -7.41
N LYS A 52 25.75 51.03 -7.86
CA LYS A 52 26.98 51.53 -7.16
C LYS A 52 27.34 50.72 -5.89
N MET A 53 28.34 49.85 -5.89
CA MET A 53 29.81 50.02 -6.06
C MET A 53 30.57 50.46 -4.79
N ALA A 54 31.44 49.57 -4.28
CA ALA A 54 32.89 49.72 -4.00
C ALA A 54 33.35 48.92 -2.76
N GLY A 55 34.56 48.31 -2.76
CA GLY A 55 35.14 47.71 -1.55
C GLY A 55 36.03 46.45 -1.71
N ASP A 56 37.07 46.54 -2.54
CA ASP A 56 38.12 45.51 -2.83
C ASP A 56 39.10 45.31 -1.61
N PRO A 57 40.10 44.39 -1.61
CA PRO A 57 39.99 42.91 -1.50
C PRO A 57 40.98 42.26 -0.48
N GLY A 58 41.07 40.92 -0.47
CA GLY A 58 42.29 40.16 -0.11
C GLY A 58 42.12 39.03 0.92
N ASP A 59 42.92 37.95 0.94
CA ASP A 59 43.90 37.46 -0.05
C ASP A 59 44.22 35.95 0.20
N LYS A 60 44.68 35.24 -0.84
CA LYS A 60 45.39 33.92 -0.88
C LYS A 60 45.06 32.75 0.09
N VAL A 61 44.52 31.69 -0.53
CA VAL A 61 44.84 30.24 -0.35
C VAL A 61 46.39 30.05 -0.57
N PRO A 62 47.15 29.05 -0.01
CA PRO A 62 46.73 27.63 -0.04
C PRO A 62 47.38 26.54 0.88
N ASP A 63 46.79 25.34 0.78
CA ASP A 63 47.37 23.96 0.75
C ASP A 63 48.02 23.25 1.97
N GLN A 64 47.82 21.91 2.01
CA GLN A 64 48.63 20.83 2.65
C GLN A 64 48.70 20.73 4.20
N SER A 65 48.88 19.56 4.84
CA SER A 65 48.71 18.13 4.43
C SER A 65 48.77 17.17 5.64
N GLU A 66 48.38 15.90 5.41
CA GLU A 66 48.87 14.65 6.04
C GLU A 66 48.71 14.27 7.55
N LYS A 67 48.61 12.93 7.73
CA LYS A 67 49.14 12.05 8.82
C LYS A 67 48.45 11.89 10.19
N GLU A 68 47.64 10.83 10.24
CA GLU A 68 47.92 9.55 10.94
C GLU A 68 48.25 9.48 12.45
N THR A 69 47.23 9.04 13.22
CA THR A 69 47.33 7.95 14.23
C THR A 69 48.11 8.25 15.55
N PRO A 70 48.32 7.28 16.49
CA PRO A 70 47.41 7.21 17.64
C PRO A 70 48.11 7.08 19.03
N ALA A 71 47.33 7.15 20.12
CA ALA A 71 47.74 6.64 21.42
C ALA A 71 46.53 6.22 22.28
N GLU A 72 46.69 5.13 23.02
CA GLU A 72 45.78 4.69 24.08
C GLU A 72 46.12 5.41 25.39
N THR A 73 45.20 5.39 26.37
CA THR A 73 45.62 5.25 27.78
C THR A 73 44.48 4.67 28.63
N VAL A 74 44.83 3.89 29.65
CA VAL A 74 43.87 3.18 30.52
C VAL A 74 44.12 3.56 31.98
N SER A 75 43.07 4.00 32.66
CA SER A 75 42.89 3.83 34.12
C SER A 75 41.38 3.78 34.40
N SER A 76 40.78 2.77 35.05
CA SER A 76 41.11 2.08 36.30
C SER A 76 40.94 2.97 37.54
N LEU A 77 39.85 2.78 38.29
CA LEU A 77 39.78 2.79 39.77
C LEU A 77 38.32 2.54 40.24
N GLU A 78 38.10 1.38 40.87
CA GLU A 78 37.68 1.21 42.28
C GLU A 78 37.33 2.49 43.10
N ASP A 79 36.39 2.51 44.05
CA ASP A 79 35.50 1.48 44.66
C ASP A 79 34.41 2.15 45.56
N GLN A 80 33.52 1.33 46.16
CA GLN A 80 32.87 1.48 47.47
C GLN A 80 31.67 2.45 47.70
N SER A 81 30.47 1.84 47.71
CA SER A 81 29.46 1.85 48.79
C SER A 81 28.90 3.15 49.40
N ALA A 82 27.56 3.30 49.37
CA ALA A 82 26.76 3.70 50.55
C ALA A 82 25.25 3.39 50.39
N GLU A 83 24.72 2.50 51.22
CA GLU A 83 23.35 2.55 51.77
C GLU A 83 23.43 3.17 53.19
N PRO A 84 22.34 3.50 53.93
CA PRO A 84 20.92 3.23 53.67
C PRO A 84 19.99 4.46 53.87
N SER A 85 18.67 4.27 53.69
CA SER A 85 17.69 4.56 54.76
C SER A 85 16.29 4.02 54.41
N ASN A 86 15.52 3.77 55.45
CA ASN A 86 14.19 3.18 55.42
C ASN A 86 13.18 4.25 55.86
N GLU A 87 12.06 4.43 55.16
CA GLU A 87 10.84 4.98 55.78
C GLU A 87 9.59 4.63 54.97
N SER A 88 8.46 4.56 55.67
CA SER A 88 7.13 4.20 55.14
C SER A 88 6.15 5.32 55.50
N PRO A 89 5.09 5.51 54.71
CA PRO A 89 3.78 5.23 55.31
C PRO A 89 2.75 4.59 54.36
N ASP A 90 1.85 3.84 54.97
CA ASP A 90 0.46 3.61 54.53
C ASP A 90 -0.45 4.59 55.33
N PRO A 91 -1.57 5.06 54.78
CA PRO A 91 -2.82 4.42 55.20
C PRO A 91 -3.93 4.29 54.13
N GLU A 92 -4.66 3.18 54.26
CA GLU A 92 -6.09 2.96 53.94
C GLU A 92 -6.94 4.18 53.52
N GLN A 93 -7.71 4.06 52.43
CA GLN A 93 -9.17 3.87 52.55
C GLN A 93 -9.93 3.57 51.23
N GLU A 94 -11.18 3.10 51.42
CA GLU A 94 -12.31 2.94 50.49
C GLU A 94 -12.18 2.01 49.27
N THR A 95 -12.83 0.85 49.37
CA THR A 95 -13.13 -0.08 48.29
C THR A 95 -14.49 0.24 47.64
N GLU A 96 -14.52 0.72 46.40
CA GLU A 96 -15.75 0.72 45.59
C GLU A 96 -15.91 -0.57 44.77
N ASP A 97 -17.18 -0.94 44.53
CA ASP A 97 -17.62 -2.23 43.97
C ASP A 97 -17.35 -2.33 42.45
N PHE A 98 -16.14 -2.78 42.07
CA PHE A 98 -15.79 -2.99 40.66
C PHE A 98 -16.56 -4.17 40.05
N ARG A 99 -17.72 -3.87 39.49
CA ARG A 99 -18.47 -4.77 38.62
C ARG A 99 -17.66 -5.08 37.36
N VAL A 100 -17.07 -6.27 37.33
CA VAL A 100 -16.45 -6.81 36.12
C VAL A 100 -17.55 -7.03 35.07
N ASP A 101 -17.44 -6.34 33.95
CA ASP A 101 -18.30 -6.59 32.78
C ASP A 101 -17.91 -7.96 32.16
N GLU A 102 -18.88 -8.86 32.04
CA GLU A 102 -18.66 -10.22 31.51
C GLU A 102 -18.50 -10.27 29.97
N SER A 103 -18.43 -9.12 29.31
CA SER A 103 -18.43 -8.96 27.84
C SER A 103 -17.16 -9.42 27.10
N ILE A 104 -16.10 -9.86 27.79
CA ILE A 104 -14.84 -10.31 27.18
C ILE A 104 -14.69 -11.84 27.22
N LEU A 105 -15.70 -12.55 26.71
CA LEU A 105 -15.49 -13.88 26.14
C LEU A 105 -15.05 -13.71 24.69
N TRP A 106 -13.93 -14.33 24.31
CA TRP A 106 -13.43 -14.26 22.93
C TRP A 106 -14.33 -15.10 22.03
N GLU A 107 -15.17 -14.46 21.22
CA GLU A 107 -15.94 -15.13 20.18
C GLU A 107 -14.98 -15.81 19.19
N VAL A 108 -15.09 -17.13 19.05
CA VAL A 108 -14.43 -17.87 17.99
C VAL A 108 -15.14 -17.51 16.67
N PRO A 109 -14.44 -17.00 15.64
CA PRO A 109 -15.11 -16.58 14.42
C PRO A 109 -15.88 -17.72 13.74
N GLU A 110 -17.16 -17.49 13.44
CA GLU A 110 -17.92 -18.35 12.52
C GLU A 110 -17.38 -18.16 11.09
N ASN A 111 -16.35 -18.94 10.73
CA ASN A 111 -15.80 -18.98 9.38
C ASN A 111 -16.81 -19.61 8.40
N ASN A 112 -17.71 -18.77 7.91
CA ASN A 112 -18.71 -19.14 6.91
C ASN A 112 -18.17 -18.91 5.49
N ASP A 113 -17.16 -19.68 5.10
CA ASP A 113 -16.73 -19.84 3.70
C ASP A 113 -16.14 -21.24 3.48
N SER A 114 -16.48 -21.88 2.37
CA SER A 114 -16.28 -23.32 2.19
C SER A 114 -15.20 -23.67 1.18
N GLU A 115 -13.94 -23.84 1.61
CA GLU A 115 -13.00 -24.67 0.85
C GLU A 115 -12.03 -25.50 1.73
N ASN A 116 -12.13 -26.81 1.51
CA ASN A 116 -11.52 -27.94 2.21
C ASN A 116 -10.05 -27.79 2.70
N SER A 117 -9.86 -27.74 4.02
CA SER A 117 -8.68 -28.36 4.67
C SER A 117 -9.07 -29.01 6.01
N THR A 118 -9.21 -30.34 6.02
CA THR A 118 -9.68 -31.10 7.18
C THR A 118 -8.57 -31.32 8.22
N VAL A 119 -8.69 -30.67 9.38
CA VAL A 119 -7.93 -31.06 10.59
C VAL A 119 -8.56 -32.33 11.17
N ASP A 120 -7.81 -33.44 11.11
CA ASP A 120 -8.27 -34.79 11.47
C ASP A 120 -8.33 -35.02 12.99
N LEU A 121 -9.36 -34.43 13.63
CA LEU A 121 -9.62 -34.51 15.06
C LEU A 121 -10.09 -35.92 15.49
N LYS A 122 -9.14 -36.84 15.63
CA LYS A 122 -9.37 -38.18 16.17
C LYS A 122 -9.86 -38.11 17.62
N THR A 123 -10.97 -38.78 17.90
CA THR A 123 -11.62 -38.78 19.21
C THR A 123 -10.99 -39.83 20.14
N GLY A 124 -10.46 -39.36 21.27
CA GLY A 124 -10.06 -40.24 22.37
C GLY A 124 -11.28 -40.82 23.10
N ALA A 125 -11.10 -41.97 23.76
CA ALA A 125 -12.15 -42.57 24.57
C ALA A 125 -12.59 -41.60 25.69
N MET A 126 -13.90 -41.34 25.78
CA MET A 126 -14.54 -40.43 26.75
C MET A 126 -14.27 -38.92 26.55
N GLY A 127 -14.32 -38.45 25.30
CA GLY A 127 -15.24 -37.34 25.00
C GLY A 127 -14.67 -35.93 24.77
N GLY A 128 -13.40 -35.80 24.38
CA GLY A 128 -12.84 -34.52 23.92
C GLY A 128 -11.95 -34.67 22.67
N PRO A 129 -11.65 -33.58 21.94
CA PRO A 129 -10.63 -33.58 20.91
C PRO A 129 -9.25 -33.79 21.55
N ILE A 130 -8.44 -34.67 20.95
CA ILE A 130 -7.05 -34.88 21.34
C ILE A 130 -6.25 -33.64 20.95
N LEU A 131 -5.66 -32.94 21.94
CA LEU A 131 -4.63 -31.94 21.67
C LEU A 131 -3.42 -32.61 21.00
N GLU A 132 -2.95 -32.00 19.90
CA GLU A 132 -1.80 -32.49 19.14
C GLU A 132 -0.52 -32.55 19.99
N ASN A 133 0.41 -33.44 19.60
CA ASN A 133 1.74 -33.46 20.22
C ASN A 133 2.48 -32.15 19.90
N GLY A 134 3.18 -31.59 20.90
CA GLY A 134 3.88 -30.32 20.77
C GLY A 134 4.20 -29.67 22.11
N ASN A 135 4.77 -28.47 22.06
CA ASN A 135 5.05 -27.67 23.25
C ASN A 135 3.84 -26.80 23.60
N TYR A 136 3.56 -26.62 24.89
CA TYR A 136 2.42 -25.85 25.40
C TYR A 136 2.81 -25.05 26.65
N GLN A 137 2.22 -23.87 26.80
CA GLN A 137 2.05 -23.22 28.10
C GLN A 137 0.67 -23.61 28.65
N ILE A 138 0.59 -23.85 29.95
CA ILE A 138 -0.62 -24.34 30.61
C ILE A 138 -1.07 -23.30 31.63
N PHE A 139 -2.09 -22.51 31.27
CA PHE A 139 -2.58 -21.38 32.05
C PHE A 139 -3.74 -21.76 32.97
N SER A 140 -3.89 -21.10 34.11
CA SER A 140 -5.03 -21.33 35.01
C SER A 140 -6.32 -20.70 34.47
N SER A 141 -7.44 -21.42 34.53
CA SER A 141 -8.76 -20.84 34.20
C SER A 141 -9.28 -19.83 35.25
N LEU A 142 -8.51 -19.58 36.31
CA LEU A 142 -8.76 -18.52 37.29
C LEU A 142 -8.05 -17.20 36.96
N ASN A 143 -6.89 -17.25 36.29
CA ASN A 143 -6.13 -16.07 35.88
C ASN A 143 -5.25 -16.42 34.65
N PRO A 144 -5.48 -15.78 33.49
CA PRO A 144 -4.77 -16.11 32.23
C PRO A 144 -3.30 -15.68 32.22
N ASP A 145 -2.84 -14.84 33.15
CA ASP A 145 -1.44 -14.44 33.27
C ASP A 145 -0.61 -15.44 34.10
N LYS A 146 -1.26 -16.41 34.74
CA LYS A 146 -0.61 -17.42 35.61
C LYS A 146 -0.50 -18.77 34.91
N SER A 147 0.73 -19.24 34.71
CA SER A 147 1.07 -20.52 34.06
C SER A 147 1.63 -21.55 35.05
N ILE A 148 1.43 -22.84 34.77
CA ILE A 148 2.09 -23.95 35.48
C ILE A 148 3.60 -23.87 35.26
N ASP A 149 4.35 -23.81 36.36
CA ASP A 149 5.75 -23.43 36.47
C ASP A 149 6.52 -24.45 37.32
N VAL A 150 7.76 -24.79 36.92
CA VAL A 150 8.70 -25.53 37.78
C VAL A 150 9.45 -24.52 38.64
N ALA A 151 9.26 -24.60 39.96
CA ALA A 151 9.72 -23.60 40.91
C ALA A 151 11.22 -23.28 40.75
N GLY A 152 11.52 -22.00 40.48
CA GLY A 152 12.89 -21.50 40.29
C GLY A 152 13.64 -22.11 39.09
N GLY A 153 12.94 -22.72 38.14
CA GLY A 153 13.55 -23.44 37.02
C GLY A 153 14.38 -24.66 37.46
N ALA A 154 14.04 -25.26 38.60
CA ALA A 154 14.75 -26.41 39.17
C ALA A 154 14.98 -27.53 38.14
N LYS A 155 16.12 -28.23 38.24
CA LYS A 155 16.47 -29.34 37.33
C LYS A 155 16.59 -30.70 38.00
N TYR A 156 16.37 -30.79 39.31
CA TYR A 156 16.41 -32.01 40.11
C TYR A 156 15.02 -32.66 40.26
N ASN A 157 15.00 -33.93 40.66
CA ASN A 157 13.78 -34.70 40.93
C ASN A 157 13.14 -34.24 42.24
N GLY A 158 11.81 -34.08 42.25
CA GLY A 158 11.09 -33.48 43.37
C GLY A 158 11.12 -31.95 43.37
N GLY A 159 11.61 -31.32 42.29
CA GLY A 159 11.40 -29.88 42.07
C GLY A 159 9.90 -29.59 42.01
N ASN A 160 9.45 -28.59 42.78
CA ASN A 160 8.04 -28.32 42.98
C ASN A 160 7.37 -27.77 41.72
N VAL A 161 6.08 -28.07 41.54
CA VAL A 161 5.25 -27.46 40.48
C VAL A 161 4.24 -26.52 41.12
N GLN A 162 4.22 -25.29 40.60
CA GLN A 162 3.48 -24.16 41.14
C GLN A 162 2.77 -23.42 39.99
N ILE A 163 1.99 -22.38 40.30
CA ILE A 163 1.76 -21.30 39.34
C ILE A 163 2.76 -20.16 39.56
N TYR A 164 3.06 -19.45 38.47
CA TYR A 164 3.81 -18.21 38.51
C TYR A 164 3.34 -17.28 37.38
N ASP A 165 3.66 -15.99 37.46
CA ASP A 165 3.53 -15.07 36.33
C ASP A 165 4.20 -15.64 35.09
N ASN A 166 3.49 -15.58 33.97
CA ASN A 166 3.99 -16.05 32.69
C ASN A 166 5.20 -15.22 32.24
N ASN A 167 6.37 -15.86 32.28
CA ASN A 167 7.66 -15.29 31.92
C ASN A 167 8.24 -15.93 30.65
N GLU A 168 7.52 -16.88 30.03
CA GLU A 168 7.92 -17.65 28.82
C GLU A 168 9.24 -18.42 28.94
N SER A 169 9.75 -18.64 30.16
CA SER A 169 10.93 -19.47 30.35
C SER A 169 10.64 -20.95 30.10
N ASN A 170 11.67 -21.73 29.81
CA ASN A 170 11.57 -23.18 29.64
C ASN A 170 11.05 -23.91 30.89
N ALA A 171 10.97 -23.26 32.06
CA ALA A 171 10.33 -23.80 33.26
C ALA A 171 8.79 -23.82 33.18
N GLN A 172 8.20 -23.06 32.25
CA GLN A 172 6.74 -22.93 32.04
C GLN A 172 6.26 -23.56 30.73
N ILE A 173 7.18 -24.08 29.91
CA ILE A 173 6.87 -24.75 28.65
C ILE A 173 6.90 -26.26 28.86
N TRP A 174 5.79 -26.91 28.50
CA TRP A 174 5.53 -28.33 28.70
C TRP A 174 5.26 -29.01 27.36
N LYS A 175 6.07 -30.00 27.00
CA LYS A 175 5.85 -30.89 25.85
C LYS A 175 4.76 -31.90 26.19
N LEU A 176 3.72 -31.95 25.37
CA LEU A 176 2.66 -32.97 25.42
C LEU A 176 2.95 -34.04 24.38
N GLU A 177 2.90 -35.31 24.80
CA GLU A 177 2.96 -36.45 23.89
C GLU A 177 1.85 -37.45 24.23
N TYR A 178 0.84 -37.54 23.36
CA TYR A 178 -0.23 -38.52 23.46
C TYR A 178 0.21 -39.90 22.97
N ASN A 179 0.03 -40.90 23.81
CA ASN A 179 0.28 -42.30 23.48
C ASN A 179 -1.02 -43.01 23.06
N ASN A 180 -1.17 -43.25 21.75
CA ASN A 180 -2.31 -43.97 21.20
C ASN A 180 -2.48 -45.42 21.72
N ALA A 181 -1.43 -46.02 22.30
CA ALA A 181 -1.46 -47.41 22.78
C ALA A 181 -2.02 -47.58 24.20
N ASP A 182 -1.98 -46.54 25.06
CA ASP A 182 -2.57 -46.59 26.41
C ASP A 182 -3.60 -45.48 26.70
N GLY A 183 -3.73 -44.47 25.82
CA GLY A 183 -4.74 -43.42 25.92
C GLY A 183 -4.39 -42.29 26.89
N PHE A 184 -3.10 -42.10 27.20
CA PHE A 184 -2.60 -41.06 28.10
C PHE A 184 -1.60 -40.13 27.42
N TYR A 185 -1.55 -38.88 27.90
CA TYR A 185 -0.45 -37.96 27.69
C TYR A 185 0.67 -38.22 28.70
N SER A 186 1.92 -38.12 28.24
CA SER A 186 3.00 -37.63 29.08
C SER A 186 3.09 -36.10 28.94
N ILE A 187 3.52 -35.42 30.01
CA ILE A 187 3.67 -33.95 30.06
C ILE A 187 5.07 -33.67 30.60
N GLN A 188 5.99 -33.20 29.75
CA GLN A 188 7.43 -33.04 30.04
C GLN A 188 7.85 -31.57 30.05
N ASN A 189 8.50 -31.11 31.12
CA ASN A 189 9.05 -29.76 31.20
C ASN A 189 10.27 -29.61 30.28
N ILE A 190 10.29 -28.56 29.45
CA ILE A 190 11.39 -28.29 28.51
C ILE A 190 12.68 -27.89 29.23
N GLY A 191 12.60 -27.18 30.36
CA GLY A 191 13.76 -26.66 31.08
C GLY A 191 14.58 -27.72 31.83
N SER A 192 13.97 -28.84 32.18
CA SER A 192 14.56 -29.89 33.01
C SER A 192 14.57 -31.31 32.39
N GLY A 193 13.80 -31.51 31.31
CA GLY A 193 13.57 -32.81 30.67
C GLY A 193 12.74 -33.79 31.51
N LYS A 194 12.08 -33.33 32.58
CA LYS A 194 11.36 -34.17 33.57
C LYS A 194 9.85 -34.07 33.40
N TYR A 195 9.14 -35.08 33.89
CA TYR A 195 7.71 -35.23 33.68
C TYR A 195 6.91 -34.74 34.89
N LEU A 196 5.72 -34.19 34.61
CA LEU A 196 4.71 -33.84 35.60
C LEU A 196 4.27 -35.10 36.34
N ASP A 197 4.53 -35.16 37.65
CA ASP A 197 4.57 -36.38 38.45
C ASP A 197 3.81 -36.18 39.78
N VAL A 198 2.97 -37.15 40.16
CA VAL A 198 2.34 -37.18 41.50
C VAL A 198 3.34 -37.70 42.52
N THR A 199 3.74 -36.88 43.50
CA THR A 199 4.76 -37.24 44.49
C THR A 199 4.45 -38.57 45.18
N GLY A 200 5.34 -39.55 44.99
CA GLY A 200 5.22 -40.89 45.58
C GLY A 200 4.02 -41.71 45.08
N ALA A 201 3.43 -41.34 43.95
CA ALA A 201 2.18 -41.91 43.41
C ALA A 201 0.98 -41.86 44.38
N LYS A 202 1.00 -40.94 45.36
CA LYS A 202 -0.01 -40.84 46.41
C LYS A 202 -1.34 -40.30 45.87
N VAL A 203 -2.39 -41.11 45.94
CA VAL A 203 -3.76 -40.70 45.58
C VAL A 203 -4.50 -40.21 46.82
N ALA A 204 -4.39 -38.92 47.11
CA ALA A 204 -5.16 -38.23 48.15
C ALA A 204 -5.23 -36.73 47.87
N ASN A 205 -6.25 -36.05 48.41
CA ASN A 205 -6.36 -34.59 48.36
C ASN A 205 -5.11 -33.92 48.95
N GLY A 206 -4.53 -32.96 48.25
CA GLY A 206 -3.31 -32.28 48.66
C GLY A 206 -2.04 -33.11 48.50
N SER A 207 -2.06 -34.17 47.68
CA SER A 207 -0.82 -34.85 47.28
C SER A 207 -0.08 -33.98 46.27
N ASN A 208 1.20 -33.74 46.51
CA ASN A 208 1.94 -32.74 45.76
C ASN A 208 2.16 -33.13 44.28
N ILE A 209 2.19 -32.13 43.40
CA ILE A 209 2.65 -32.30 42.02
C ILE A 209 4.08 -31.76 41.92
N GLN A 210 4.96 -32.60 41.37
CA GLN A 210 6.38 -32.34 41.22
C GLN A 210 6.81 -32.60 39.78
N GLN A 211 8.08 -32.33 39.48
CA GLN A 211 8.75 -32.95 38.34
C GLN A 211 9.58 -34.17 38.77
N TYR A 212 9.64 -35.20 37.93
CA TYR A 212 10.51 -36.37 38.16
C TYR A 212 11.05 -36.96 36.85
N THR A 213 12.19 -37.65 36.91
CA THR A 213 12.73 -38.43 35.76
C THR A 213 11.66 -39.37 35.20
N GLY A 214 11.59 -39.49 33.88
CA GLY A 214 10.66 -40.40 33.21
C GLY A 214 10.82 -41.83 33.71
N ASN A 215 9.77 -42.38 34.33
CA ASN A 215 9.76 -43.71 34.95
C ASN A 215 8.65 -44.63 34.39
N GLY A 216 7.81 -44.12 33.48
CA GLY A 216 6.76 -44.88 32.81
C GLY A 216 5.55 -45.25 33.67
N THR A 217 5.55 -44.92 34.96
CA THR A 217 4.47 -45.24 35.89
C THR A 217 3.23 -44.39 35.65
N LYS A 218 2.11 -44.80 36.25
CA LYS A 218 0.85 -44.05 36.23
C LYS A 218 0.93 -42.66 36.90
N ALA A 219 1.95 -42.39 37.73
CA ALA A 219 2.13 -41.09 38.36
C ALA A 219 2.49 -39.97 37.37
N GLN A 220 2.93 -40.33 36.15
CA GLN A 220 3.39 -39.41 35.10
C GLN A 220 2.47 -39.40 33.87
N LYS A 221 1.26 -39.97 33.99
CA LYS A 221 0.32 -40.19 32.89
C LYS A 221 -1.01 -39.50 33.17
N TRP A 222 -1.50 -38.79 32.15
CA TRP A 222 -2.59 -37.82 32.29
C TRP A 222 -3.61 -37.95 31.16
N GLN A 223 -4.89 -37.76 31.45
CA GLN A 223 -5.93 -37.58 30.43
C GLN A 223 -6.40 -36.13 30.42
N LEU A 224 -6.55 -35.55 29.22
CA LEU A 224 -7.07 -34.20 29.05
C LEU A 224 -8.54 -34.28 28.66
N VAL A 225 -9.41 -33.86 29.57
CA VAL A 225 -10.87 -33.85 29.36
C VAL A 225 -11.33 -32.42 29.15
N GLN A 226 -11.93 -32.11 28.00
CA GLN A 226 -12.41 -30.76 27.70
C GLN A 226 -13.55 -30.35 28.64
N THR A 227 -13.62 -29.06 28.94
CA THR A 227 -14.65 -28.39 29.75
C THR A 227 -14.99 -27.04 29.12
N ASN A 228 -16.06 -26.39 29.59
CA ASN A 228 -16.46 -25.06 29.11
C ASN A 228 -15.43 -23.94 29.43
N ALA A 229 -14.42 -24.20 30.26
CA ALA A 229 -13.43 -23.20 30.70
C ALA A 229 -11.98 -23.55 30.27
N GLY A 230 -11.77 -24.63 29.54
CA GLY A 230 -10.43 -25.19 29.25
C GLY A 230 -10.43 -26.71 29.38
N TYR A 231 -9.30 -27.30 29.76
CA TYR A 231 -9.14 -28.74 29.96
C TYR A 231 -8.90 -29.09 31.43
N LYS A 232 -9.43 -30.24 31.83
CA LYS A 232 -9.19 -30.89 33.11
C LYS A 232 -8.11 -31.96 32.93
N ILE A 233 -7.06 -31.90 33.74
CA ILE A 233 -5.92 -32.83 33.67
C ILE A 233 -6.15 -33.94 34.71
N VAL A 234 -6.64 -35.08 34.24
CA VAL A 234 -7.07 -36.23 35.06
C VAL A 234 -5.91 -37.23 35.24
N SER A 235 -5.70 -37.76 36.45
CA SER A 235 -4.58 -38.68 36.72
C SER A 235 -4.87 -40.13 36.31
N ALA A 236 -3.88 -40.80 35.69
CA ALA A 236 -3.94 -42.23 35.38
C ALA A 236 -3.91 -43.15 36.62
N LEU A 237 -3.53 -42.62 37.79
CA LEU A 237 -3.60 -43.33 39.06
C LEU A 237 -5.05 -43.58 39.50
N ASN A 238 -5.89 -42.54 39.40
CA ASN A 238 -7.32 -42.61 39.73
C ASN A 238 -8.05 -41.45 39.01
N ASN A 239 -9.05 -41.78 38.18
CA ASN A 239 -9.77 -40.79 37.37
C ASN A 239 -10.73 -39.88 38.16
N ALA A 240 -10.95 -40.15 39.45
CA ALA A 240 -11.62 -39.22 40.36
C ALA A 240 -10.72 -38.04 40.78
N TYR A 241 -9.42 -38.05 40.45
CA TYR A 241 -8.42 -37.07 40.87
C TYR A 241 -7.79 -36.31 39.71
N VAL A 242 -7.52 -35.03 39.92
CA VAL A 242 -7.13 -34.05 38.89
C VAL A 242 -6.06 -33.08 39.39
N ILE A 243 -5.37 -32.42 38.46
CA ILE A 243 -4.52 -31.25 38.73
C ILE A 243 -5.38 -30.07 39.20
N ASP A 244 -5.05 -29.53 40.36
CA ASP A 244 -5.81 -28.55 41.12
C ASP A 244 -4.88 -27.43 41.64
N LEU A 245 -5.29 -26.17 41.49
CA LEU A 245 -4.61 -25.01 42.08
C LEU A 245 -4.99 -24.88 43.55
N ALA A 246 -4.03 -25.07 44.46
CA ALA A 246 -4.29 -25.19 45.89
C ALA A 246 -5.05 -23.98 46.46
N GLY A 247 -6.26 -24.24 46.94
CA GLY A 247 -7.15 -23.22 47.53
C GLY A 247 -7.63 -22.14 46.56
N ALA A 248 -7.54 -22.39 45.24
CA ALA A 248 -7.79 -21.39 44.18
C ALA A 248 -6.90 -20.12 44.27
N ASN A 249 -5.80 -20.16 45.03
CA ASN A 249 -4.91 -19.03 45.25
C ASN A 249 -4.13 -18.68 43.97
N THR A 250 -4.34 -17.48 43.42
CA THR A 250 -3.67 -17.01 42.20
C THR A 250 -2.35 -16.26 42.44
N SER A 251 -1.82 -16.25 43.67
CA SER A 251 -0.50 -15.69 43.99
C SER A 251 0.66 -16.47 43.34
N ASN A 252 1.77 -15.80 43.06
CA ASN A 252 3.00 -16.46 42.59
C ASN A 252 3.52 -17.46 43.63
N GLY A 253 3.90 -18.65 43.17
CA GLY A 253 4.33 -19.74 44.05
C GLY A 253 3.19 -20.52 44.71
N ALA A 254 1.92 -20.22 44.41
CA ALA A 254 0.81 -21.04 44.87
C ALA A 254 0.88 -22.44 44.25
N ASN A 255 0.61 -23.45 45.07
CA ASN A 255 1.00 -24.83 44.80
C ASN A 255 0.07 -25.56 43.81
N ILE A 256 0.63 -26.39 42.94
CA ILE A 256 -0.13 -27.37 42.16
C ILE A 256 -0.23 -28.68 42.94
N GLN A 257 -1.45 -29.14 43.16
CA GLN A 257 -1.74 -30.35 43.91
C GLN A 257 -2.62 -31.33 43.11
N LEU A 258 -2.65 -32.58 43.54
CA LEU A 258 -3.68 -33.54 43.18
C LEU A 258 -4.86 -33.38 44.14
N TYR A 259 -6.06 -33.19 43.59
CA TYR A 259 -7.30 -33.10 44.38
C TYR A 259 -8.44 -33.86 43.70
N GLN A 260 -9.43 -34.29 44.48
CA GLN A 260 -10.62 -34.94 43.97
C GLN A 260 -11.44 -33.97 43.09
N ASN A 261 -11.99 -34.46 41.99
CA ASN A 261 -12.74 -33.64 41.03
C ASN A 261 -13.94 -32.94 41.71
N ASN A 262 -13.87 -31.61 41.85
CA ASN A 262 -14.91 -30.73 42.38
C ASN A 262 -15.53 -29.82 41.29
N ASN A 263 -15.01 -29.89 40.06
CA ASN A 263 -15.44 -29.10 38.89
C ASN A 263 -15.31 -27.56 39.03
N THR A 264 -14.51 -27.05 39.96
CA THR A 264 -14.22 -25.61 40.07
C THR A 264 -13.23 -25.13 38.99
N LYS A 265 -13.15 -23.81 38.77
CA LYS A 265 -12.14 -23.20 37.87
C LYS A 265 -10.68 -23.49 38.30
N ALA A 266 -10.43 -23.83 39.57
CA ALA A 266 -9.11 -24.26 40.06
C ALA A 266 -8.63 -25.59 39.46
N GLN A 267 -9.54 -26.37 38.85
CA GLN A 267 -9.27 -27.66 38.22
C GLN A 267 -9.38 -27.62 36.68
N SER A 268 -9.35 -26.41 36.11
CA SER A 268 -9.44 -26.14 34.67
C SER A 268 -8.23 -25.35 34.19
N TRP A 269 -7.71 -25.74 33.03
CA TRP A 269 -6.42 -25.32 32.51
C TRP A 269 -6.50 -25.02 31.02
N VAL A 270 -6.04 -23.85 30.59
CA VAL A 270 -6.05 -23.42 29.19
C VAL A 270 -4.70 -23.74 28.56
N PHE A 271 -4.69 -24.63 27.57
CA PHE A 271 -3.48 -25.07 26.88
C PHE A 271 -3.24 -24.17 25.66
N TRP A 272 -2.19 -23.35 25.69
CA TRP A 272 -1.75 -22.56 24.55
C TRP A 272 -0.56 -23.25 23.89
N LYS A 273 -0.69 -23.60 22.60
CA LYS A 273 0.38 -24.26 21.85
C LYS A 273 1.53 -23.28 21.63
N VAL A 274 2.71 -23.61 22.15
CA VAL A 274 3.95 -22.87 21.90
C VAL A 274 4.41 -23.20 20.49
N ILE A 275 3.89 -22.42 19.54
CA ILE A 275 4.44 -22.28 18.20
C ILE A 275 5.83 -21.64 18.34
N ASP A 276 6.77 -21.98 17.44
CA ASP A 276 8.04 -21.24 17.31
C ASP A 276 7.74 -19.73 17.23
N GLN A 277 8.41 -18.92 18.05
CA GLN A 277 8.20 -17.47 18.11
C GLN A 277 8.36 -16.80 16.74
N ILE A 278 9.22 -17.34 15.87
CA ILE A 278 9.36 -16.90 14.47
C ILE A 278 8.09 -17.23 13.67
N ALA A 279 7.56 -18.44 13.78
CA ALA A 279 6.37 -18.88 13.07
C ALA A 279 5.08 -18.22 13.59
N TYR A 280 4.97 -17.95 14.89
CA TYR A 280 3.88 -17.14 15.45
C TYR A 280 3.90 -15.72 14.88
N LEU A 281 5.07 -15.07 14.85
CA LEU A 281 5.21 -13.72 14.29
C LEU A 281 4.97 -13.71 12.76
N ASP A 282 5.36 -14.77 12.04
CA ASP A 282 5.06 -14.94 10.62
C ASP A 282 3.54 -15.09 10.37
N GLN A 283 2.84 -15.84 11.23
CA GLN A 283 1.38 -15.97 11.18
C GLN A 283 0.69 -14.64 11.49
N LEU A 284 1.12 -13.95 12.55
CA LEU A 284 0.59 -12.65 12.96
C LEU A 284 0.80 -11.59 11.86
N ALA A 285 1.98 -11.58 11.23
CA ALA A 285 2.28 -10.73 10.07
C ALA A 285 1.34 -11.01 8.89
N SER A 286 1.15 -12.29 8.55
CA SER A 286 0.27 -12.70 7.44
C SER A 286 -1.19 -12.31 7.68
N GLN A 287 -1.70 -12.55 8.90
CA GLN A 287 -3.07 -12.18 9.31
C GLN A 287 -3.30 -10.66 9.31
N ASN A 288 -2.30 -9.86 9.69
CA ASN A 288 -2.45 -8.40 9.77
C ASN A 288 -2.03 -7.66 8.49
N LYS A 289 -1.47 -8.34 7.47
CA LYS A 289 -0.88 -7.73 6.26
C LYS A 289 -1.73 -6.67 5.54
N ASN A 290 -3.05 -6.72 5.68
CA ASN A 290 -3.99 -5.82 5.00
C ASN A 290 -4.57 -4.71 5.90
N VAL A 291 -4.25 -4.66 7.20
CA VAL A 291 -4.88 -3.71 8.14
C VAL A 291 -4.31 -2.30 8.04
N LEU A 292 -3.02 -2.21 7.72
CA LEU A 292 -2.30 -1.00 7.32
C LEU A 292 -1.87 -1.19 5.85
N LYS A 293 -1.87 -0.12 5.04
CA LYS A 293 -1.48 -0.20 3.62
C LYS A 293 -0.07 0.34 3.41
N ASP A 294 0.57 -0.11 2.32
CA ASP A 294 1.78 0.53 1.81
C ASP A 294 1.47 1.96 1.36
N GLY A 295 2.39 2.88 1.63
CA GLY A 295 2.20 4.31 1.37
C GLY A 295 3.09 5.19 2.24
N SER A 296 2.99 6.51 2.09
CA SER A 296 3.67 7.46 2.97
C SER A 296 2.71 8.00 4.04
N TYR A 297 3.22 8.15 5.25
CA TYR A 297 2.46 8.50 6.46
C TYR A 297 3.27 9.42 7.39
N THR A 298 2.56 10.26 8.15
CA THR A 298 3.06 10.71 9.46
C THR A 298 2.58 9.73 10.52
N ILE A 299 3.43 9.42 11.49
CA ILE A 299 3.10 8.46 12.56
C ILE A 299 3.03 9.23 13.88
N ARG A 300 1.82 9.33 14.45
CA ARG A 300 1.54 10.06 15.69
C ARG A 300 1.31 9.07 16.84
N ASN A 301 2.04 9.22 17.94
CA ASN A 301 1.77 8.45 19.16
C ASN A 301 0.51 8.97 19.86
N VAL A 302 -0.36 8.09 20.35
CA VAL A 302 -1.63 8.49 20.97
C VAL A 302 -1.40 9.16 22.32
N GLY A 303 -0.59 8.54 23.21
CA GLY A 303 -0.40 9.00 24.59
C GLY A 303 0.35 10.32 24.72
N THR A 304 1.38 10.55 23.90
CA THR A 304 2.13 11.82 23.88
C THR A 304 1.54 12.85 22.93
N GLY A 305 0.68 12.43 22.00
CA GLY A 305 0.14 13.27 20.92
C GLY A 305 1.17 13.77 19.88
N LYS A 306 2.44 13.38 20.00
CA LYS A 306 3.59 13.80 19.19
C LYS A 306 3.86 12.87 18.00
N TYR A 307 4.70 13.32 17.08
CA TYR A 307 5.03 12.64 15.82
C TYR A 307 6.43 12.02 15.84
N MET A 308 6.54 10.83 15.26
CA MET A 308 7.79 10.08 15.09
C MET A 308 8.72 10.76 14.08
N ASN A 309 9.94 11.04 14.51
CA ASN A 309 10.89 11.91 13.82
C ASN A 309 12.32 11.37 13.95
N VAL A 310 13.21 11.76 13.03
CA VAL A 310 14.68 11.61 13.19
C VAL A 310 15.38 12.92 12.88
N ASN A 311 16.23 13.41 13.80
CA ASN A 311 16.88 14.73 13.68
C ASN A 311 18.14 14.74 12.78
N GLN A 312 18.63 13.59 12.36
CA GLN A 312 19.90 13.43 11.62
C GLN A 312 19.75 12.33 10.56
N SER A 313 20.64 12.28 9.57
CA SER A 313 20.61 11.31 8.47
C SER A 313 21.53 10.08 8.66
N SER A 314 22.27 10.02 9.76
CA SER A 314 23.22 8.93 10.10
C SER A 314 22.52 7.65 10.56
N SER A 315 23.16 6.49 10.33
CA SER A 315 22.77 5.23 10.98
C SER A 315 23.09 5.30 12.47
N GLY A 316 22.20 4.79 13.32
CA GLY A 316 22.28 4.96 14.79
C GLY A 316 21.72 6.30 15.29
N ALA A 317 21.24 7.19 14.41
CA ALA A 317 20.52 8.37 14.84
C ALA A 317 19.20 7.98 15.53
N ASN A 318 18.97 8.57 16.70
CA ASN A 318 17.85 8.23 17.57
C ASN A 318 16.49 8.64 16.99
N VAL A 319 15.47 7.79 17.13
CA VAL A 319 14.09 8.14 16.78
C VAL A 319 13.41 8.80 17.97
N ASN A 320 12.90 10.01 17.77
CA ASN A 320 12.33 10.84 18.83
C ASN A 320 10.91 11.30 18.49
N LEU A 321 10.23 11.88 19.49
CA LEU A 321 8.86 12.37 19.40
C LEU A 321 8.83 13.89 19.55
N VAL A 322 8.31 14.58 18.53
CA VAL A 322 8.27 16.05 18.46
C VAL A 322 6.90 16.55 17.96
N SER A 323 6.67 17.87 18.03
CA SER A 323 5.48 18.52 17.45
C SER A 323 5.47 18.42 15.91
N SER A 324 4.29 18.49 15.30
CA SER A 324 4.15 18.47 13.84
C SER A 324 4.89 19.64 13.19
N ALA A 325 5.69 19.34 12.16
CA ALA A 325 6.46 20.32 11.38
C ALA A 325 6.31 20.14 9.85
N ASN A 326 5.58 19.11 9.39
CA ASN A 326 5.41 18.74 7.97
C ASN A 326 6.73 18.49 7.19
N GLN A 327 7.81 18.18 7.91
CA GLN A 327 9.12 17.87 7.35
C GLN A 327 9.23 16.38 6.98
N ASP A 328 10.07 16.04 5.99
CA ASP A 328 10.26 14.66 5.54
C ASP A 328 10.93 13.77 6.60
N SER A 329 11.58 14.37 7.60
CA SER A 329 12.07 13.72 8.83
C SER A 329 10.94 13.10 9.67
N GLN A 330 9.70 13.57 9.50
CA GLN A 330 8.49 13.08 10.18
C GLN A 330 7.64 12.15 9.30
N LYS A 331 8.05 11.93 8.04
CA LYS A 331 7.32 11.15 7.05
C LYS A 331 7.98 9.78 6.87
N TRP A 332 7.17 8.75 6.91
CA TRP A 332 7.60 7.36 6.90
C TRP A 332 6.85 6.60 5.80
N GLN A 333 7.59 5.96 4.92
CA GLN A 333 7.05 5.00 3.96
C GLN A 333 6.87 3.65 4.65
N VAL A 334 5.63 3.17 4.65
CA VAL A 334 5.25 1.80 5.01
C VAL A 334 5.49 0.91 3.79
N GLN A 335 6.19 -0.21 3.99
CA GLN A 335 6.32 -1.27 3.00
C GLN A 335 6.19 -2.64 3.67
N HIS A 336 5.27 -3.48 3.18
CA HIS A 336 5.11 -4.87 3.64
C HIS A 336 5.98 -5.84 2.84
N ASP A 337 6.58 -6.83 3.51
CA ASP A 337 7.26 -7.94 2.85
C ASP A 337 6.29 -9.07 2.40
N GLY A 338 6.84 -10.13 1.81
CA GLY A 338 6.06 -11.29 1.36
C GLY A 338 5.16 -11.89 2.45
N LYS A 339 5.65 -11.97 3.69
CA LYS A 339 4.92 -12.51 4.86
C LYS A 339 3.99 -11.48 5.50
N GLY A 340 4.18 -10.19 5.23
CA GLY A 340 3.39 -9.11 5.82
C GLY A 340 4.07 -8.39 6.98
N TYR A 341 5.39 -8.53 7.16
CA TYR A 341 6.10 -7.65 8.08
C TYR A 341 6.24 -6.26 7.48
N VAL A 342 5.92 -5.25 8.29
CA VAL A 342 6.11 -3.83 7.99
C VAL A 342 7.58 -3.45 8.16
N THR A 343 8.13 -2.79 7.15
CA THR A 343 9.31 -1.94 7.24
C THR A 343 8.85 -0.49 7.23
N LEU A 344 9.42 0.36 8.10
CA LEU A 344 9.16 1.80 8.14
C LEU A 344 10.41 2.56 7.71
N ILE A 345 10.37 3.20 6.54
CA ILE A 345 11.50 3.91 5.93
C ILE A 345 11.30 5.42 6.08
N ASN A 346 12.25 6.14 6.69
CA ASN A 346 12.18 7.60 6.83
C ASN A 346 12.46 8.31 5.50
N LEU A 347 11.58 9.22 5.08
CA LEU A 347 11.70 9.90 3.78
C LEU A 347 12.92 10.82 3.68
N SER A 348 13.36 11.44 4.79
CA SER A 348 14.51 12.36 4.77
C SER A 348 15.87 11.66 4.75
N SER A 349 15.96 10.37 5.07
CA SER A 349 17.25 9.67 5.26
C SER A 349 17.40 8.36 4.48
N GLY A 350 16.30 7.82 3.96
CA GLY A 350 16.23 6.49 3.33
C GLY A 350 16.50 5.32 4.29
N LYS A 351 16.55 5.56 5.60
CA LYS A 351 16.88 4.57 6.63
C LYS A 351 15.63 4.05 7.32
N VAL A 352 15.73 2.86 7.90
CA VAL A 352 14.59 2.13 8.46
C VAL A 352 14.56 2.16 9.98
N LEU A 353 13.35 2.09 10.55
CA LEU A 353 13.12 1.98 11.99
C LEU A 353 13.68 0.65 12.52
N ASP A 354 14.69 0.74 13.39
CA ASP A 354 15.60 -0.33 13.77
C ASP A 354 15.74 -0.40 15.30
N VAL A 355 15.60 -1.60 15.89
CA VAL A 355 15.82 -1.81 17.32
C VAL A 355 17.33 -1.95 17.59
N THR A 356 17.89 -1.04 18.39
CA THR A 356 19.35 -0.93 18.59
C THR A 356 19.99 -2.27 18.99
N GLY A 357 20.98 -2.70 18.20
CA GLY A 357 21.73 -3.94 18.45
C GLY A 357 20.94 -5.24 18.27
N ALA A 358 19.73 -5.18 17.69
CA ALA A 358 18.79 -6.31 17.60
C ALA A 358 18.41 -6.94 18.97
N SER A 359 18.56 -6.18 20.07
CA SER A 359 18.18 -6.62 21.41
C SER A 359 16.66 -6.68 21.58
N SER A 360 16.15 -7.79 22.13
CA SER A 360 14.74 -7.97 22.49
C SER A 360 14.41 -7.54 23.94
N THR A 361 15.38 -6.95 24.65
CA THR A 361 15.25 -6.53 26.05
C THR A 361 14.27 -5.37 26.21
N ASN A 362 13.46 -5.38 27.27
CA ASN A 362 12.57 -4.27 27.61
C ASN A 362 13.36 -2.98 27.84
N GLY A 363 12.94 -1.88 27.21
CA GLY A 363 13.65 -0.60 27.24
C GLY A 363 14.78 -0.47 26.21
N THR A 364 14.94 -1.43 25.27
CA THR A 364 15.92 -1.26 24.18
C THR A 364 15.50 -0.09 23.29
N ASN A 365 16.43 0.84 23.06
CA ASN A 365 16.21 2.04 22.26
C ASN A 365 15.87 1.72 20.79
N VAL A 366 15.13 2.62 20.13
CA VAL A 366 14.84 2.53 18.69
C VAL A 366 15.51 3.69 17.94
N GLN A 367 16.22 3.33 16.89
CA GLN A 367 17.06 4.18 16.05
C GLN A 367 16.61 4.09 14.59
N GLN A 368 17.18 4.92 13.71
CA GLN A 368 17.21 4.58 12.29
C GLN A 368 18.51 3.83 11.95
N TYR A 369 18.45 2.88 11.03
CA TYR A 369 19.65 2.22 10.51
C TYR A 369 19.56 1.97 9.00
N ALA A 370 20.70 1.70 8.36
CA ALA A 370 20.71 1.27 6.96
C ALA A 370 19.94 -0.06 6.81
N GLY A 371 19.14 -0.17 5.74
CA GLY A 371 18.34 -1.38 5.48
C GLY A 371 19.23 -2.62 5.34
N ASN A 372 19.13 -3.54 6.30
CA ASN A 372 19.87 -4.79 6.38
C ASN A 372 18.95 -6.04 6.37
N GLY A 373 17.63 -5.84 6.46
CA GLY A 373 16.62 -6.89 6.32
C GLY A 373 16.45 -7.80 7.54
N THR A 374 17.18 -7.54 8.64
CA THR A 374 17.09 -8.32 9.89
C THR A 374 15.74 -8.13 10.59
N ARG A 375 15.45 -9.00 11.58
CA ARG A 375 14.22 -8.91 12.39
C ARG A 375 14.19 -7.67 13.31
N ALA A 376 15.30 -6.96 13.49
CA ALA A 376 15.35 -5.68 14.21
C ALA A 376 14.67 -4.52 13.45
N GLN A 377 14.51 -4.67 12.12
CA GLN A 377 13.98 -3.65 11.22
C GLN A 377 12.53 -3.94 10.77
N LYS A 378 11.92 -4.96 11.38
CA LYS A 378 10.63 -5.51 10.96
C LYS A 378 9.63 -5.47 12.10
N TRP A 379 8.41 -5.12 11.76
CA TRP A 379 7.31 -4.89 12.69
C TRP A 379 6.05 -5.60 12.21
N VAL A 380 5.13 -5.90 13.12
CA VAL A 380 3.76 -6.32 12.76
C VAL A 380 2.79 -5.26 13.26
N ALA A 381 2.10 -4.59 12.35
CA ALA A 381 1.10 -3.58 12.67
C ALA A 381 -0.24 -4.25 13.00
N VAL A 382 -0.54 -4.39 14.29
CA VAL A 382 -1.82 -4.94 14.78
C VAL A 382 -2.78 -3.79 15.04
N LYS A 383 -3.92 -3.76 14.37
CA LYS A 383 -4.90 -2.68 14.48
C LYS A 383 -5.69 -2.76 15.80
N ASN A 384 -5.91 -1.61 16.45
CA ASN A 384 -6.71 -1.45 17.66
C ASN A 384 -7.50 -0.13 17.57
N GLY A 385 -8.79 -0.21 17.23
CA GLY A 385 -9.61 0.97 16.93
C GLY A 385 -9.05 1.78 15.75
N GLU A 386 -8.89 3.09 15.95
CA GLU A 386 -8.25 4.01 14.99
C GLU A 386 -6.71 3.93 14.97
N ALA A 387 -6.10 3.22 15.93
CA ALA A 387 -4.65 3.15 16.10
C ALA A 387 -4.08 1.75 15.77
N TYR A 388 -2.76 1.65 15.80
CA TYR A 388 -2.00 0.42 15.59
C TYR A 388 -0.99 0.23 16.72
N HIS A 389 -0.78 -1.03 17.11
CA HIS A 389 0.37 -1.45 17.90
C HIS A 389 1.41 -2.06 16.95
N LEU A 390 2.68 -1.65 17.09
CA LEU A 390 3.78 -2.21 16.29
C LEU A 390 4.52 -3.25 17.14
N VAL A 391 4.21 -4.53 16.95
CA VAL A 391 4.91 -5.65 17.59
C VAL A 391 6.27 -5.83 16.91
N SER A 392 7.35 -5.97 17.68
CA SER A 392 8.68 -6.20 17.08
C SER A 392 8.77 -7.60 16.48
N ALA A 393 9.41 -7.74 15.31
CA ALA A 393 9.71 -9.06 14.78
C ALA A 393 10.81 -9.78 15.59
N LEU A 394 11.53 -9.11 16.50
CA LEU A 394 12.49 -9.77 17.39
C LEU A 394 11.79 -10.71 18.39
N THR A 395 10.65 -10.30 18.95
CA THR A 395 9.82 -11.12 19.84
C THR A 395 8.41 -10.56 19.95
N SER A 396 7.41 -11.44 20.05
CA SER A 396 6.01 -11.11 20.31
C SER A 396 5.76 -10.37 21.63
N ARG A 397 6.71 -10.45 22.57
CA ARG A 397 6.62 -9.85 23.90
C ARG A 397 6.66 -8.33 23.89
N VAL A 398 7.36 -7.73 22.92
CA VAL A 398 7.70 -6.29 22.93
C VAL A 398 7.08 -5.52 21.77
N ARG A 399 6.73 -4.27 22.05
CA ARG A 399 6.02 -3.36 21.15
C ARG A 399 6.71 -1.99 21.13
N LEU A 400 6.59 -1.27 20.02
CA LEU A 400 7.07 0.10 19.89
C LEU A 400 6.33 1.03 20.88
N ASN A 401 7.10 1.76 21.67
CA ASN A 401 6.64 2.49 22.84
C ASN A 401 7.17 3.93 22.85
N ALA A 402 6.40 4.85 23.44
CA ALA A 402 6.76 6.24 23.61
C ALA A 402 7.20 6.53 25.04
N ASN A 403 8.49 6.79 25.22
CA ASN A 403 9.10 7.07 26.50
C ASN A 403 9.41 8.58 26.61
N GLY A 404 8.40 9.35 27.01
CA GLY A 404 8.45 10.81 27.12
C GLY A 404 8.59 11.52 25.77
N SER A 405 9.82 11.72 25.31
CA SER A 405 10.13 12.21 23.95
C SER A 405 11.04 11.26 23.16
N ASN A 406 11.32 10.07 23.70
CA ASN A 406 12.08 9.00 23.07
C ASN A 406 11.17 7.92 22.49
N VAL A 407 11.72 7.05 21.63
CA VAL A 407 11.06 5.83 21.18
C VAL A 407 11.92 4.61 21.53
N ASP A 408 11.30 3.62 22.18
CA ASP A 408 11.93 2.37 22.58
C ASP A 408 11.00 1.17 22.32
N ILE A 409 11.44 -0.04 22.67
CA ILE A 409 10.58 -1.22 22.76
C ILE A 409 10.34 -1.61 24.22
N GLU A 410 9.08 -1.81 24.59
CA GLU A 410 8.68 -2.30 25.92
C GLU A 410 7.77 -3.52 25.82
N LEU A 411 7.67 -4.28 26.91
CA LEU A 411 6.68 -5.33 27.11
C LEU A 411 5.27 -4.81 26.80
N ASN A 412 4.44 -5.68 26.22
CA ASN A 412 3.04 -5.39 25.90
C ASN A 412 2.24 -4.88 27.11
N LYS A 413 1.87 -3.60 27.11
CA LYS A 413 1.02 -2.95 28.13
C LYS A 413 -0.46 -2.88 27.70
N GLY A 414 -0.91 -3.82 26.88
CA GLY A 414 -2.31 -3.94 26.44
C GLY A 414 -2.74 -2.79 25.52
N THR A 415 -3.79 -2.07 25.91
CA THR A 415 -4.39 -0.95 25.17
C THR A 415 -3.72 0.41 25.44
N ASN A 416 -2.60 0.43 26.17
CA ASN A 416 -1.97 1.67 26.65
C ASN A 416 -1.62 2.64 25.51
N ALA A 417 -2.05 3.90 25.66
CA ALA A 417 -1.89 4.96 24.69
C ALA A 417 -0.43 5.26 24.30
N VAL A 418 0.57 5.03 25.16
CA VAL A 418 1.99 5.21 24.77
C VAL A 418 2.52 4.12 23.83
N GLN A 419 1.82 2.98 23.73
CA GLN A 419 2.13 1.90 22.77
C GLN A 419 1.19 1.92 21.53
N ALA A 420 0.33 2.93 21.39
CA ALA A 420 -0.63 3.07 20.30
C ALA A 420 -0.23 4.20 19.34
N TRP A 421 -0.33 3.94 18.04
CA TRP A 421 0.20 4.79 16.97
C TRP A 421 -0.83 5.01 15.87
N ILE A 422 -1.11 6.26 15.52
CA ILE A 422 -2.01 6.66 14.43
C ILE A 422 -1.18 6.95 13.18
N PHE A 423 -1.53 6.30 12.07
CA PHE A 423 -0.90 6.47 10.77
C PHE A 423 -1.77 7.38 9.88
N ALA A 424 -1.40 8.66 9.77
CA ALA A 424 -2.09 9.63 8.92
C ALA A 424 -1.35 9.78 7.58
N SER A 425 -2.00 9.43 6.46
CA SER A 425 -1.32 9.41 5.16
C SER A 425 -0.92 10.82 4.68
N THR A 426 0.24 10.91 4.05
CA THR A 426 0.83 12.15 3.51
C THR A 426 0.73 12.26 1.99
N LEU A 427 0.10 11.28 1.34
CA LEU A 427 -0.15 11.31 -0.10
C LEU A 427 -1.00 12.52 -0.47
N SER A 428 -0.65 13.24 -1.53
CA SER A 428 -1.54 14.27 -2.06
C SER A 428 -2.77 13.63 -2.71
N THR A 429 -3.81 14.43 -2.97
CA THR A 429 -4.95 14.02 -3.80
C THR A 429 -4.50 13.50 -5.16
N ARG A 430 -3.44 14.09 -5.74
CA ARG A 430 -2.86 13.66 -7.03
C ARG A 430 -2.18 12.29 -6.92
N ASP A 431 -1.43 12.04 -5.86
CA ASP A 431 -0.76 10.75 -5.64
C ASP A 431 -1.76 9.63 -5.38
N THR A 432 -2.84 9.93 -4.66
CA THR A 432 -3.96 9.02 -4.43
C THR A 432 -4.63 8.63 -5.76
N VAL A 433 -4.84 9.59 -6.66
CA VAL A 433 -5.37 9.31 -8.01
C VAL A 433 -4.33 8.55 -8.87
N ASN A 434 -3.04 8.88 -8.79
CA ASN A 434 -1.96 8.18 -9.48
C ASN A 434 -1.87 6.69 -9.06
N GLN A 435 -2.05 6.38 -7.77
CA GLN A 435 -2.09 5.00 -7.29
C GLN A 435 -3.31 4.25 -7.85
N VAL A 436 -4.50 4.87 -7.85
CA VAL A 436 -5.70 4.27 -8.44
C VAL A 436 -5.53 4.03 -9.95
N ALA A 437 -4.87 4.94 -10.68
CA ALA A 437 -4.51 4.73 -12.09
C ALA A 437 -3.60 3.50 -12.24
N ALA A 438 -2.50 3.45 -11.48
CA ALA A 438 -1.53 2.37 -11.54
C ALA A 438 -2.13 0.99 -11.19
N SER A 439 -2.97 0.91 -10.15
CA SER A 439 -3.66 -0.32 -9.74
C SER A 439 -4.72 -0.81 -10.73
N ASN A 440 -5.22 0.04 -11.63
CA ASN A 440 -6.19 -0.32 -12.66
C ASN A 440 -5.57 -0.42 -14.07
N LYS A 441 -4.25 -0.20 -14.21
CA LYS A 441 -3.53 -0.25 -15.49
C LYS A 441 -3.72 -1.61 -16.18
N GLY A 442 -4.13 -1.59 -17.45
CA GLY A 442 -4.41 -2.78 -18.24
C GLY A 442 -5.82 -3.38 -18.06
N SER A 443 -6.68 -2.76 -17.24
CA SER A 443 -8.09 -3.18 -17.11
C SER A 443 -8.86 -3.09 -18.44
N ILE A 444 -8.47 -2.14 -19.30
CA ILE A 444 -8.95 -1.96 -20.67
C ILE A 444 -7.76 -2.02 -21.65
N SER A 445 -8.01 -2.45 -22.88
CA SER A 445 -7.05 -2.41 -23.98
C SER A 445 -7.38 -1.26 -24.94
N ASP A 446 -6.38 -0.66 -25.56
CA ASP A 446 -6.59 0.40 -26.54
C ASP A 446 -7.44 -0.11 -27.75
N GLY A 447 -8.15 0.83 -28.38
CA GLY A 447 -8.97 0.56 -29.56
C GLY A 447 -10.31 1.30 -29.56
N PHE A 448 -11.22 0.85 -30.42
CA PHE A 448 -12.54 1.47 -30.60
C PHE A 448 -13.63 0.72 -29.82
N TYR A 449 -14.53 1.48 -29.20
CA TYR A 449 -15.59 0.95 -28.34
C TYR A 449 -16.91 1.71 -28.54
N GLU A 450 -18.01 0.98 -28.40
CA GLU A 450 -19.32 1.52 -28.06
C GLU A 450 -19.50 1.37 -26.54
N ILE A 451 -19.96 2.42 -25.86
CA ILE A 451 -20.01 2.48 -24.39
C ILE A 451 -21.47 2.31 -23.96
N GLN A 452 -21.86 1.07 -23.69
CA GLN A 452 -23.24 0.64 -23.44
C GLN A 452 -23.61 0.77 -21.96
N SER A 453 -24.81 1.27 -21.66
CA SER A 453 -25.26 1.50 -20.28
C SER A 453 -25.62 0.21 -19.54
N GLY A 454 -25.22 0.11 -18.27
CA GLY A 454 -25.63 -0.93 -17.34
C GLY A 454 -27.09 -0.82 -16.86
N ILE A 455 -27.77 0.31 -17.11
CA ILE A 455 -29.21 0.45 -16.86
C ILE A 455 -29.98 -0.39 -17.88
N ASN A 456 -29.66 -0.23 -19.17
CA ASN A 456 -30.33 -0.89 -20.29
C ASN A 456 -29.42 -0.89 -21.51
N SER A 457 -29.09 -2.08 -22.00
CA SER A 457 -28.16 -2.30 -23.11
C SER A 457 -28.61 -1.76 -24.47
N LYS A 458 -29.88 -1.36 -24.61
CA LYS A 458 -30.36 -0.65 -25.82
C LYS A 458 -29.76 0.74 -25.98
N PHE A 459 -29.20 1.31 -24.91
CA PHE A 459 -28.69 2.67 -24.89
C PHE A 459 -27.18 2.73 -24.65
N VAL A 460 -26.55 3.72 -25.26
CA VAL A 460 -25.10 3.94 -25.31
C VAL A 460 -24.78 5.41 -25.06
N LEU A 461 -23.52 5.73 -24.73
CA LEU A 461 -23.05 7.11 -24.76
C LEU A 461 -23.08 7.64 -26.20
N ASP A 462 -23.57 8.86 -26.35
CA ASP A 462 -23.88 9.51 -27.61
C ASP A 462 -23.51 11.00 -27.52
N VAL A 463 -22.85 11.53 -28.54
CA VAL A 463 -22.62 12.98 -28.67
C VAL A 463 -23.87 13.63 -29.24
N ALA A 464 -24.47 14.56 -28.48
CA ALA A 464 -25.78 15.11 -28.79
C ALA A 464 -25.86 15.69 -30.22
N ALA A 465 -26.83 15.17 -30.99
CA ALA A 465 -27.05 15.50 -32.40
C ALA A 465 -25.79 15.39 -33.31
N ALA A 466 -24.79 14.60 -32.90
CA ALA A 466 -23.48 14.47 -33.55
C ALA A 466 -22.70 15.79 -33.72
N VAL A 467 -22.97 16.81 -32.89
CA VAL A 467 -22.30 18.12 -33.01
C VAL A 467 -20.80 18.01 -32.66
N THR A 468 -19.96 18.74 -33.41
CA THR A 468 -18.50 18.67 -33.36
C THR A 468 -17.84 19.60 -32.32
N GLU A 469 -18.63 20.51 -31.75
CA GLU A 469 -18.12 21.64 -30.97
C GLU A 469 -17.77 21.28 -29.53
N VAL A 470 -16.78 21.98 -28.97
CA VAL A 470 -16.43 21.90 -27.55
C VAL A 470 -17.61 22.38 -26.71
N GLY A 471 -17.87 21.72 -25.58
CA GLY A 471 -19.07 21.94 -24.77
C GLY A 471 -20.32 21.18 -25.23
N THR A 472 -20.30 20.54 -26.41
CA THR A 472 -21.40 19.66 -26.84
C THR A 472 -21.65 18.56 -25.81
N ASN A 473 -22.91 18.37 -25.44
CA ASN A 473 -23.31 17.44 -24.40
C ASN A 473 -23.06 15.97 -24.75
N VAL A 474 -22.63 15.17 -23.78
CA VAL A 474 -22.73 13.70 -23.85
C VAL A 474 -24.05 13.28 -23.22
N GLN A 475 -24.85 12.58 -24.01
CA GLN A 475 -26.15 12.06 -23.60
C GLN A 475 -26.15 10.54 -23.68
N LEU A 476 -27.19 9.95 -23.11
CA LEU A 476 -27.57 8.58 -23.36
C LEU A 476 -28.53 8.53 -24.55
N TYR A 477 -28.29 7.68 -25.54
CA TYR A 477 -29.18 7.52 -26.71
C TYR A 477 -29.27 6.07 -27.17
N SER A 478 -30.34 5.72 -27.87
CA SER A 478 -30.54 4.39 -28.46
C SER A 478 -29.43 4.07 -29.46
N ALA A 479 -28.90 2.85 -29.40
CA ALA A 479 -27.84 2.41 -30.31
C ALA A 479 -28.29 2.51 -31.77
N ASN A 480 -27.58 3.34 -32.55
CA ASN A 480 -27.84 3.64 -33.96
C ASN A 480 -26.63 3.36 -34.87
N GLY A 481 -25.49 2.95 -34.30
CA GLY A 481 -24.29 2.55 -35.04
C GLY A 481 -23.52 3.68 -35.72
N THR A 482 -23.91 4.94 -35.51
CA THR A 482 -23.17 6.11 -36.02
C THR A 482 -21.83 6.30 -35.30
N ASN A 483 -20.93 7.11 -35.87
CA ASN A 483 -19.64 7.41 -35.25
C ASN A 483 -19.76 8.39 -34.06
N ALA A 484 -20.93 9.01 -33.84
CA ALA A 484 -21.21 9.81 -32.64
C ALA A 484 -21.34 8.96 -31.37
N GLN A 485 -21.58 7.64 -31.51
CA GLN A 485 -21.72 6.67 -30.41
C GLN A 485 -20.48 5.79 -30.21
N LYS A 486 -19.40 6.05 -30.96
CA LYS A 486 -18.17 5.26 -30.94
C LYS A 486 -17.02 6.12 -30.42
N TYR A 487 -16.15 5.50 -29.64
CA TYR A 487 -15.06 6.18 -28.96
C TYR A 487 -13.75 5.42 -29.13
N LYS A 488 -12.66 6.12 -29.45
CA LYS A 488 -11.29 5.60 -29.36
C LYS A 488 -10.82 5.77 -27.93
N ILE A 489 -10.49 4.67 -27.27
CA ILE A 489 -9.87 4.66 -25.94
C ILE A 489 -8.38 4.39 -26.12
N VAL A 490 -7.54 5.26 -25.54
CA VAL A 490 -6.08 5.15 -25.56
C VAL A 490 -5.56 5.31 -24.14
N THR A 491 -4.64 4.43 -23.73
CA THR A 491 -4.12 4.34 -22.35
C THR A 491 -2.65 4.78 -22.31
N ASP A 492 -2.19 5.29 -21.16
CA ASP A 492 -0.81 5.72 -20.94
C ASP A 492 0.03 4.74 -20.10
N GLY A 493 1.29 5.11 -19.86
CA GLY A 493 2.21 4.32 -19.05
C GLY A 493 1.88 4.27 -17.56
N LEU A 494 0.99 5.13 -17.07
CA LEU A 494 0.61 5.29 -15.66
C LEU A 494 -0.74 4.64 -15.33
N GLY A 495 -1.56 4.33 -16.33
CA GLY A 495 -2.90 3.74 -16.18
C GLY A 495 -4.05 4.74 -16.33
N TYR A 496 -3.77 5.96 -16.81
CA TYR A 496 -4.80 6.88 -17.27
C TYR A 496 -5.18 6.56 -18.73
N SER A 497 -6.43 6.82 -19.08
CA SER A 497 -6.92 6.73 -20.45
C SER A 497 -7.60 8.03 -20.88
N THR A 498 -7.50 8.36 -22.16
CA THR A 498 -8.35 9.37 -22.82
C THR A 498 -9.46 8.67 -23.61
N ILE A 499 -10.59 9.36 -23.81
CA ILE A 499 -11.76 8.84 -24.52
C ILE A 499 -12.12 9.85 -25.62
N MET A 500 -11.72 9.59 -26.87
CA MET A 500 -11.99 10.46 -28.02
C MET A 500 -13.23 9.99 -28.78
N ASN A 501 -14.18 10.87 -29.10
CA ASN A 501 -15.29 10.52 -29.98
C ASN A 501 -14.84 10.34 -31.44
N VAL A 502 -15.34 9.30 -32.12
CA VAL A 502 -14.87 8.92 -33.46
C VAL A 502 -15.39 9.88 -34.54
N HIS A 503 -16.53 10.53 -34.34
CA HIS A 503 -17.07 11.53 -35.26
C HIS A 503 -16.40 12.90 -35.06
N SER A 504 -16.52 13.50 -33.87
CA SER A 504 -16.05 14.87 -33.64
C SER A 504 -14.53 15.02 -33.49
N LYS A 505 -13.81 13.92 -33.23
CA LYS A 505 -12.39 13.90 -32.83
C LYS A 505 -12.07 14.71 -31.56
N LYS A 506 -13.09 15.16 -30.83
CA LYS A 506 -12.99 15.77 -29.49
C LYS A 506 -13.03 14.70 -28.41
N TYR A 507 -12.61 15.06 -27.20
CA TYR A 507 -12.47 14.15 -26.07
C TYR A 507 -13.63 14.27 -25.09
N LEU A 508 -13.84 13.27 -24.23
CA LEU A 508 -14.82 13.35 -23.16
C LEU A 508 -14.21 14.05 -21.94
N GLY A 509 -14.69 15.26 -21.66
CA GLY A 509 -14.22 16.13 -20.59
C GLY A 509 -15.31 16.48 -19.58
N VAL A 510 -14.89 16.74 -18.33
CA VAL A 510 -15.74 17.21 -17.23
C VAL A 510 -15.85 18.74 -17.24
N ALA A 511 -17.08 19.26 -17.29
CA ALA A 511 -17.37 20.68 -17.53
C ALA A 511 -16.99 21.66 -16.39
N SER A 512 -16.99 21.22 -15.13
CA SER A 512 -16.90 22.15 -13.98
C SER A 512 -16.21 21.54 -12.75
N GLY A 513 -15.15 20.76 -12.96
CA GLY A 513 -14.42 20.08 -11.89
C GLY A 513 -15.19 18.90 -11.27
N ALA A 514 -14.55 18.21 -10.33
CA ALA A 514 -15.12 17.02 -9.69
C ALA A 514 -16.13 17.36 -8.59
N ARG A 515 -17.42 17.37 -8.96
CA ARG A 515 -18.58 17.53 -8.06
C ARG A 515 -19.78 16.79 -8.62
N ASN A 516 -20.74 16.46 -7.75
CA ASN A 516 -21.99 15.80 -8.15
C ASN A 516 -22.73 16.66 -9.19
N GLY A 517 -23.06 16.07 -10.33
CA GLY A 517 -23.79 16.76 -11.40
C GLY A 517 -22.92 17.64 -12.32
N SER A 518 -21.59 17.61 -12.21
CA SER A 518 -20.74 18.20 -13.26
C SER A 518 -20.94 17.48 -14.58
N ASN A 519 -21.20 18.23 -15.64
CA ASN A 519 -21.59 17.69 -16.94
C ASN A 519 -20.45 16.94 -17.64
N LEU A 520 -20.80 15.90 -18.41
CA LEU A 520 -19.89 15.25 -19.35
C LEU A 520 -20.11 15.82 -20.76
N GLN A 521 -19.06 16.35 -21.38
CA GLN A 521 -19.14 17.09 -22.64
C GLN A 521 -17.92 16.85 -23.52
N LEU A 522 -17.95 17.36 -24.76
CA LEU A 522 -16.77 17.42 -25.62
C LEU A 522 -15.73 18.45 -25.10
N SER A 523 -14.46 18.06 -25.07
CA SER A 523 -13.27 18.90 -24.82
C SER A 523 -12.28 18.87 -25.98
N ASP A 524 -11.49 19.94 -26.11
CA ASP A 524 -10.23 19.90 -26.86
C ASP A 524 -9.15 19.17 -26.05
N HIS A 525 -8.28 18.45 -26.76
CA HIS A 525 -7.16 17.76 -26.12
C HIS A 525 -6.09 18.76 -25.68
N LEU A 526 -5.76 18.74 -24.39
CA LEU A 526 -4.67 19.56 -23.83
C LEU A 526 -3.88 18.69 -22.85
N ALA A 527 -2.59 18.50 -23.11
CA ALA A 527 -1.76 17.48 -22.47
C ALA A 527 -1.82 17.47 -20.92
N ASP A 528 -1.99 18.64 -20.30
CA ASP A 528 -2.04 18.82 -18.85
C ASP A 528 -3.46 18.88 -18.26
N GLN A 529 -4.52 18.75 -19.07
CA GLN A 529 -5.89 18.73 -18.59
C GLN A 529 -6.26 17.39 -17.93
N TRP A 530 -6.64 17.47 -16.66
CA TRP A 530 -7.06 16.32 -15.85
C TRP A 530 -8.57 16.01 -15.95
N ASN A 531 -9.35 16.95 -16.49
CA ASN A 531 -10.79 16.86 -16.71
C ASN A 531 -11.18 15.91 -17.85
N GLU A 532 -10.26 15.55 -18.74
CA GLU A 532 -10.47 14.59 -19.84
C GLU A 532 -9.72 13.25 -19.68
N LYS A 533 -9.03 13.07 -18.53
CA LYS A 533 -8.33 11.84 -18.18
C LYS A 533 -9.20 10.97 -17.28
N TRP A 534 -9.23 9.67 -17.59
CA TRP A 534 -10.11 8.69 -16.98
C TRP A 534 -9.32 7.48 -16.48
N ILE A 535 -9.89 6.74 -15.52
CA ILE A 535 -9.33 5.48 -15.03
C ILE A 535 -10.44 4.43 -15.10
N PHE A 536 -10.20 3.34 -15.82
CA PHE A 536 -11.16 2.26 -16.03
C PHE A 536 -11.04 1.18 -14.95
N GLY A 537 -11.91 1.23 -13.94
CA GLY A 537 -12.04 0.16 -12.96
C GLY A 537 -12.96 -0.94 -13.48
N LYS A 538 -12.46 -2.18 -13.58
CA LYS A 538 -13.24 -3.32 -14.07
C LYS A 538 -14.00 -4.01 -12.93
N ASN A 539 -15.31 -4.14 -13.08
CA ASN A 539 -16.19 -4.80 -12.12
C ASN A 539 -16.19 -6.33 -12.35
N SER A 540 -16.54 -7.10 -11.31
CA SER A 540 -16.65 -8.57 -11.37
C SER A 540 -17.75 -9.06 -12.33
N ASP A 541 -18.78 -8.25 -12.58
CA ASP A 541 -19.83 -8.50 -13.57
C ASP A 541 -19.40 -8.21 -15.04
N GLY A 542 -18.14 -7.83 -15.25
CA GLY A 542 -17.57 -7.52 -16.57
C GLY A 542 -17.92 -6.12 -17.11
N THR A 543 -18.68 -5.32 -16.36
CA THR A 543 -18.84 -3.88 -16.63
C THR A 543 -17.63 -3.09 -16.12
N TYR A 544 -17.60 -1.79 -16.43
CA TYR A 544 -16.58 -0.85 -15.99
C TYR A 544 -17.21 0.31 -15.23
N ARG A 545 -16.53 0.71 -14.16
CA ARG A 545 -16.68 1.99 -13.46
C ARG A 545 -15.64 2.95 -14.04
N ILE A 546 -16.08 4.02 -14.69
CA ILE A 546 -15.18 4.97 -15.39
C ILE A 546 -14.94 6.17 -14.46
N MET A 547 -13.78 6.22 -13.80
CA MET A 547 -13.44 7.21 -12.78
C MET A 547 -12.75 8.44 -13.37
N SER A 548 -13.06 9.63 -12.87
CA SER A 548 -12.38 10.87 -13.31
C SER A 548 -11.01 11.03 -12.65
N ALA A 549 -10.00 11.44 -13.42
CA ALA A 549 -8.67 11.77 -12.91
C ALA A 549 -8.62 13.12 -12.17
N LEU A 550 -9.73 13.86 -12.08
CA LEU A 550 -9.86 15.01 -11.17
C LEU A 550 -9.98 14.54 -9.71
N ASN A 551 -10.81 13.52 -9.46
CA ASN A 551 -10.99 12.86 -8.17
C ASN A 551 -11.73 11.53 -8.41
N THR A 552 -11.09 10.41 -8.06
CA THR A 552 -11.58 9.04 -8.31
C THR A 552 -12.83 8.65 -7.52
N ALA A 553 -13.24 9.45 -6.53
CA ALA A 553 -14.54 9.34 -5.89
C ALA A 553 -15.71 9.60 -6.87
N PHE A 554 -15.47 10.37 -7.94
CA PHE A 554 -16.45 10.71 -8.96
C PHE A 554 -16.27 9.89 -10.24
N VAL A 555 -17.38 9.42 -10.79
CA VAL A 555 -17.43 8.54 -11.96
C VAL A 555 -18.49 8.98 -12.95
N ILE A 556 -18.35 8.56 -14.21
CA ILE A 556 -19.40 8.72 -15.22
C ILE A 556 -20.69 8.09 -14.69
N ASP A 557 -21.79 8.84 -14.80
CA ASP A 557 -23.07 8.56 -14.18
C ASP A 557 -24.19 9.02 -15.13
N VAL A 558 -25.20 8.17 -15.35
CA VAL A 558 -26.41 8.56 -16.09
C VAL A 558 -27.39 9.22 -15.10
N LEU A 559 -27.71 10.50 -15.33
CA LEU A 559 -28.53 11.30 -14.42
C LEU A 559 -29.82 10.57 -14.04
N SER A 560 -30.09 10.49 -12.74
CA SER A 560 -31.27 9.84 -12.14
C SER A 560 -31.45 8.34 -12.48
N GLY A 561 -30.45 7.69 -13.09
CA GLY A 561 -30.53 6.28 -13.46
C GLY A 561 -31.54 5.93 -14.57
N ILE A 562 -31.95 6.92 -15.38
CA ILE A 562 -33.00 6.75 -16.39
C ILE A 562 -32.42 6.25 -17.73
N GLY A 563 -32.93 5.13 -18.24
CA GLY A 563 -32.61 4.64 -19.58
C GLY A 563 -33.54 5.24 -20.64
N ALA A 564 -33.21 6.43 -21.16
CA ALA A 564 -33.98 7.14 -22.18
C ALA A 564 -33.08 7.89 -23.18
N ASN A 565 -33.63 8.20 -24.36
CA ASN A 565 -32.97 9.05 -25.36
C ASN A 565 -32.87 10.50 -24.83
N GLY A 566 -31.67 11.08 -24.90
CA GLY A 566 -31.41 12.43 -24.42
C GLY A 566 -31.21 12.53 -22.90
N GLN A 567 -31.15 11.41 -22.17
CA GLN A 567 -30.85 11.47 -20.74
C GLN A 567 -29.42 11.96 -20.51
N ASN A 568 -29.25 12.94 -19.63
CA ASN A 568 -27.96 13.57 -19.42
C ASN A 568 -26.91 12.61 -18.83
N VAL A 569 -25.66 12.73 -19.27
CA VAL A 569 -24.52 12.03 -18.68
C VAL A 569 -23.65 13.03 -17.95
N GLN A 570 -23.31 12.69 -16.71
CA GLN A 570 -22.62 13.57 -15.77
C GLN A 570 -21.48 12.80 -15.10
N ILE A 571 -20.80 13.44 -14.16
CA ILE A 571 -20.09 12.73 -13.11
C ILE A 571 -20.83 12.85 -11.77
N TYR A 572 -20.82 11.76 -11.01
CA TYR A 572 -21.43 11.68 -9.68
C TYR A 572 -20.57 10.83 -8.74
N GLN A 573 -20.72 11.02 -7.43
CA GLN A 573 -20.03 10.24 -6.42
C GLN A 573 -20.38 8.74 -6.55
N SER A 574 -19.37 7.88 -6.47
CA SER A 574 -19.50 6.45 -6.64
C SER A 574 -20.46 5.82 -5.63
N ASN A 575 -21.61 5.37 -6.11
CA ASN A 575 -22.66 4.65 -5.34
C ASN A 575 -22.84 3.19 -5.81
N GLY A 576 -22.19 2.78 -6.90
CA GLY A 576 -22.18 1.40 -7.39
C GLY A 576 -23.45 0.94 -8.12
N THR A 577 -24.42 1.84 -8.33
CA THR A 577 -25.64 1.55 -9.08
C THR A 577 -25.38 1.31 -10.57
N ASN A 578 -26.35 0.72 -11.27
CA ASN A 578 -26.27 0.47 -12.70
C ASN A 578 -26.14 1.75 -13.56
N ALA A 579 -26.44 2.93 -13.00
CA ALA A 579 -26.21 4.23 -13.64
C ALA A 579 -24.72 4.56 -13.83
N GLN A 580 -23.84 3.90 -13.06
CA GLN A 580 -22.39 4.12 -13.01
C GLN A 580 -21.58 2.94 -13.57
N LYS A 581 -22.28 1.96 -14.19
CA LYS A 581 -21.72 0.76 -14.80
C LYS A 581 -21.88 0.83 -16.31
N PHE A 582 -20.80 0.59 -17.05
CA PHE A 582 -20.80 0.61 -18.51
C PHE A 582 -20.16 -0.65 -19.08
N LYS A 583 -20.76 -1.22 -20.13
CA LYS A 583 -20.16 -2.33 -20.87
C LYS A 583 -19.46 -1.77 -22.10
N LEU A 584 -18.16 -2.05 -22.22
CA LEU A 584 -17.34 -1.61 -23.35
C LEU A 584 -17.40 -2.66 -24.47
N VAL A 585 -18.20 -2.38 -25.50
CA VAL A 585 -18.39 -3.27 -26.65
C VAL A 585 -17.35 -2.92 -27.71
N LYS A 586 -16.27 -3.71 -27.79
CA LYS A 586 -15.16 -3.47 -28.73
C LYS A 586 -15.66 -3.54 -30.16
N GLN A 587 -15.40 -2.48 -30.91
CA GLN A 587 -15.84 -2.31 -32.29
C GLN A 587 -14.76 -2.81 -33.24
N ASN A 588 -15.12 -3.67 -34.19
CA ASN A 588 -14.23 -4.12 -35.27
C ASN A 588 -14.09 -3.05 -36.36
N MET A 589 -13.71 -1.84 -35.95
CA MET A 589 -13.27 -0.80 -36.88
C MET A 589 -11.76 -0.94 -37.06
N THR A 590 -11.36 -1.44 -38.23
CA THR A 590 -10.16 -0.89 -38.86
C THR A 590 -10.43 0.59 -39.06
N ASP A 591 -9.66 1.45 -38.41
CA ASP A 591 -9.79 2.87 -38.69
C ASP A 591 -9.29 3.11 -40.12
N GLN A 592 -10.14 3.65 -40.97
CA GLN A 592 -9.72 4.04 -42.32
C GLN A 592 -8.70 5.21 -42.26
N SER A 593 -8.54 5.85 -41.10
CA SER A 593 -7.40 6.73 -40.78
C SER A 593 -6.15 6.06 -40.16
N THR A 594 -6.11 4.73 -39.95
CA THR A 594 -4.89 4.02 -39.47
C THR A 594 -4.33 2.95 -40.43
N GLN A 595 -4.78 2.88 -41.70
CA GLN A 595 -4.03 2.11 -42.72
C GLN A 595 -2.87 2.92 -43.33
N PHE A 596 -2.49 4.02 -42.69
CA PHE A 596 -1.39 4.89 -43.12
C PHE A 596 -0.13 4.76 -42.26
N SER A 597 -0.22 4.25 -41.02
CA SER A 597 0.89 4.25 -40.06
C SER A 597 1.39 2.85 -39.71
N ASN A 598 2.69 2.74 -39.48
CA ASN A 598 3.34 1.52 -38.96
C ASN A 598 3.23 1.41 -37.44
N SER A 599 3.01 2.55 -36.76
CA SER A 599 2.71 2.63 -35.33
C SER A 599 1.23 2.96 -35.09
N ASN A 600 0.61 2.28 -34.12
CA ASN A 600 -0.72 2.62 -33.60
C ASN A 600 -0.71 3.89 -32.72
N LEU A 601 0.49 4.38 -32.34
CA LEU A 601 0.66 5.61 -31.56
C LEU A 601 0.51 6.87 -32.42
N ALA A 602 0.76 6.77 -33.73
CA ALA A 602 0.48 7.86 -34.66
C ALA A 602 -1.05 8.03 -34.81
N TYR A 603 -1.58 9.23 -34.55
CA TYR A 603 -3.01 9.50 -34.67
C TYR A 603 -3.42 9.96 -36.08
N LYS A 604 -2.46 10.44 -36.87
CA LYS A 604 -2.67 11.01 -38.21
C LYS A 604 -1.47 10.77 -39.13
N TRP A 605 -1.77 10.71 -40.42
CA TRP A 605 -0.81 10.68 -41.52
C TRP A 605 -0.77 12.03 -42.21
N VAL A 606 0.43 12.60 -42.33
CA VAL A 606 0.68 13.89 -42.97
C VAL A 606 1.84 13.66 -43.96
N PRO A 607 1.55 13.13 -45.16
CA PRO A 607 2.58 12.57 -46.04
C PRO A 607 3.60 13.63 -46.43
N ALA A 608 4.89 13.28 -46.41
CA ALA A 608 5.93 14.04 -47.09
C ALA A 608 5.70 13.99 -48.61
N HIS A 609 6.17 15.00 -49.34
CA HIS A 609 6.16 14.98 -50.81
C HIS A 609 7.04 13.83 -51.33
N THR A 610 6.66 13.21 -52.43
CA THR A 610 7.40 12.13 -53.12
C THR A 610 8.78 12.54 -53.67
N ASN A 611 9.18 13.79 -53.44
CA ASN A 611 10.49 14.34 -53.81
C ASN A 611 11.45 14.39 -52.62
N ASN A 612 10.99 14.07 -51.41
CA ASN A 612 11.73 14.22 -50.15
C ASN A 612 12.05 12.88 -49.47
N TYR A 613 11.71 11.75 -50.10
CA TYR A 613 11.97 10.39 -49.59
C TYR A 613 12.11 9.39 -50.75
N THR A 614 12.78 8.25 -50.52
CA THR A 614 12.92 7.17 -51.51
C THR A 614 11.96 6.04 -51.19
N VAL A 615 11.24 5.51 -52.19
CA VAL A 615 10.38 4.33 -52.01
C VAL A 615 11.25 3.07 -51.82
N GLY A 616 10.95 2.27 -50.80
CA GLY A 616 11.77 1.14 -50.37
C GLY A 616 13.06 1.51 -49.61
N ARG A 617 13.87 0.51 -49.27
CA ARG A 617 15.15 0.60 -48.53
C ARG A 617 16.32 -0.12 -49.21
N GLU A 618 16.29 -0.31 -50.53
CA GLU A 618 17.28 -1.13 -51.28
C GLU A 618 17.41 -2.60 -50.80
N GLY A 619 16.49 -3.09 -49.96
CA GLY A 619 16.58 -4.39 -49.29
C GLY A 619 17.21 -4.36 -47.90
N CYS A 620 17.69 -3.21 -47.42
CA CYS A 620 18.18 -3.02 -46.06
C CYS A 620 17.06 -3.24 -45.03
N LEU A 621 17.40 -3.94 -43.95
CA LEU A 621 16.55 -4.07 -42.76
C LEU A 621 16.64 -2.80 -41.89
N ILE A 622 15.55 -2.46 -41.20
CA ILE A 622 15.59 -1.49 -40.11
C ILE A 622 16.39 -2.11 -38.96
N THR A 623 17.49 -1.44 -38.58
CA THR A 623 18.38 -1.87 -37.49
C THR A 623 18.61 -0.78 -36.45
N ASN A 624 18.19 0.46 -36.71
CA ASN A 624 18.43 1.61 -35.86
C ASN A 624 17.21 2.54 -35.71
N ILE A 625 17.19 3.31 -34.63
CA ILE A 625 16.33 4.50 -34.47
C ILE A 625 17.23 5.74 -34.41
N THR A 626 16.92 6.79 -35.17
CA THR A 626 17.61 8.09 -35.08
C THR A 626 16.67 9.16 -34.54
N ILE A 627 17.02 9.77 -33.41
CA ILE A 627 16.25 10.86 -32.79
C ILE A 627 16.74 12.21 -33.32
N HIS A 628 15.79 13.06 -33.72
CA HIS A 628 15.96 14.42 -34.21
C HIS A 628 15.19 15.44 -33.36
N HIS A 629 15.41 16.73 -33.61
CA HIS A 629 14.55 17.82 -33.13
C HIS A 629 14.28 18.83 -34.25
N MET A 630 13.15 19.53 -34.15
CA MET A 630 12.60 20.36 -35.23
C MET A 630 13.29 21.73 -35.42
N ASP A 631 14.14 22.16 -34.47
CA ASP A 631 14.63 23.55 -34.36
C ASP A 631 13.45 24.55 -34.31
N GLY A 632 12.42 24.21 -33.54
CA GLY A 632 11.18 24.98 -33.50
C GLY A 632 10.01 24.31 -32.76
N ARG A 633 9.08 25.16 -32.30
CA ARG A 633 7.85 24.73 -31.60
C ARG A 633 6.68 24.61 -32.57
N ALA A 634 6.20 23.39 -32.77
CA ALA A 634 5.16 23.04 -33.75
C ALA A 634 4.26 21.88 -33.27
N THR A 635 3.06 21.75 -33.85
CA THR A 635 2.27 20.52 -33.71
C THR A 635 2.85 19.44 -34.63
N ALA A 636 2.55 18.16 -34.35
CA ALA A 636 2.99 17.07 -35.22
C ALA A 636 2.50 17.21 -36.68
N GLU A 637 1.36 17.86 -36.89
CA GLU A 637 0.87 18.19 -38.24
C GLU A 637 1.69 19.30 -38.90
N SER A 638 1.98 20.38 -38.18
CA SER A 638 2.79 21.49 -38.69
C SER A 638 4.21 21.05 -39.05
N CYS A 639 4.81 20.15 -38.26
CA CYS A 639 6.08 19.49 -38.60
C CYS A 639 5.99 18.73 -39.94
N GLY A 640 4.96 17.91 -40.12
CA GLY A 640 4.74 17.16 -41.37
C GLY A 640 4.51 18.06 -42.59
N GLY A 641 3.84 19.20 -42.39
CA GLY A 641 3.63 20.21 -43.43
C GLY A 641 4.93 20.80 -44.01
N VAL A 642 6.02 20.86 -43.22
CA VAL A 642 7.34 21.27 -43.74
C VAL A 642 7.84 20.32 -44.82
N PHE A 643 7.57 19.02 -44.67
CA PHE A 643 7.98 17.97 -45.60
C PHE A 643 7.04 17.84 -46.82
N GLN A 644 5.98 18.62 -46.92
CA GLN A 644 5.07 18.68 -48.09
C GLN A 644 5.55 19.61 -49.20
N ASN A 645 6.52 20.49 -48.92
CA ASN A 645 7.17 21.29 -49.95
C ASN A 645 8.04 20.36 -50.85
N PRO A 646 7.79 20.28 -52.18
CA PRO A 646 8.54 19.40 -53.09
C PRO A 646 10.03 19.74 -53.23
N ASN A 647 10.45 20.90 -52.74
CA ASN A 647 11.83 21.41 -52.78
C ASN A 647 12.48 21.42 -51.38
N ARG A 648 11.97 20.62 -50.43
CA ARG A 648 12.51 20.57 -49.05
C ARG A 648 13.77 19.70 -48.95
N GLU A 649 13.89 18.69 -49.79
CA GLU A 649 15.02 17.73 -49.88
C GLU A 649 15.33 16.98 -48.56
N THR A 650 14.38 16.96 -47.63
CA THR A 650 14.47 16.20 -46.37
C THR A 650 13.07 15.81 -45.88
N SER A 651 13.00 14.71 -45.13
CA SER A 651 11.80 14.17 -44.51
C SER A 651 12.18 13.28 -43.32
N ALA A 652 11.23 13.08 -42.39
CA ALA A 652 11.33 12.08 -41.33
C ALA A 652 10.23 11.03 -41.44
N HIS A 653 10.38 9.90 -40.73
CA HIS A 653 9.33 8.88 -40.68
C HIS A 653 8.18 9.35 -39.78
N TYR A 654 8.50 9.81 -38.57
CA TYR A 654 7.55 10.35 -37.60
C TYR A 654 7.94 11.74 -37.13
N GLY A 655 6.99 12.45 -36.53
CA GLY A 655 7.28 13.60 -35.70
C GLY A 655 6.28 13.77 -34.56
N ILE A 656 6.77 14.34 -33.45
CA ILE A 656 6.05 14.50 -32.19
C ILE A 656 5.89 15.99 -31.89
N GLY A 657 4.66 16.45 -31.71
CA GLY A 657 4.36 17.85 -31.41
C GLY A 657 4.74 18.24 -29.97
N TYR A 658 4.76 19.55 -29.67
CA TYR A 658 4.98 20.04 -28.30
C TYR A 658 3.90 19.56 -27.31
N ASN A 659 2.75 19.14 -27.82
CA ASN A 659 1.64 18.55 -27.08
C ASN A 659 1.74 17.03 -26.89
N GLY A 660 2.80 16.38 -27.41
CA GLY A 660 3.00 14.93 -27.33
C GLY A 660 2.20 14.11 -28.35
N GLU A 661 1.43 14.73 -29.24
CA GLU A 661 0.79 14.01 -30.34
C GLU A 661 1.81 13.52 -31.36
N ILE A 662 1.56 12.36 -32.00
CA ILE A 662 2.46 11.73 -32.98
C ILE A 662 1.80 11.70 -34.35
N CYS A 663 2.47 12.22 -35.37
CA CYS A 663 2.13 12.00 -36.78
C CYS A 663 3.18 11.13 -37.47
N GLN A 664 2.79 10.47 -38.56
CA GLN A 664 3.71 9.80 -39.47
C GLN A 664 3.67 10.48 -40.86
N TYR A 665 4.84 10.61 -41.50
CA TYR A 665 5.04 11.35 -42.75
C TYR A 665 5.63 10.49 -43.87
N VAL A 666 6.45 9.49 -43.53
CA VAL A 666 7.02 8.49 -44.44
C VAL A 666 6.79 7.10 -43.84
N ALA A 667 6.38 6.14 -44.66
CA ALA A 667 6.13 4.76 -44.21
C ALA A 667 7.46 4.09 -43.82
N GLU A 668 7.49 3.26 -42.77
CA GLU A 668 8.73 2.61 -42.32
C GLU A 668 9.32 1.68 -43.40
N LYS A 669 8.53 1.18 -44.35
CA LYS A 669 9.03 0.41 -45.51
C LYS A 669 9.86 1.23 -46.52
N ASP A 670 9.74 2.55 -46.47
CA ASP A 670 10.38 3.52 -47.36
C ASP A 670 11.53 4.24 -46.62
N THR A 671 12.35 5.01 -47.33
CA THR A 671 13.54 5.67 -46.77
C THR A 671 13.34 7.19 -46.69
N ALA A 672 13.04 7.71 -45.51
CA ALA A 672 13.03 9.15 -45.25
C ALA A 672 14.44 9.77 -45.30
N TRP A 673 14.55 11.04 -45.68
CA TRP A 673 15.84 11.72 -45.92
C TRP A 673 16.24 12.63 -44.74
N ALA A 674 16.27 12.10 -43.52
CA ALA A 674 16.54 12.90 -42.31
C ALA A 674 18.04 13.02 -41.97
N ASN A 675 18.79 11.91 -42.01
CA ASN A 675 20.07 11.80 -41.32
C ASN A 675 21.25 12.45 -42.07
N ALA A 676 21.02 13.11 -43.22
CA ALA A 676 22.05 13.60 -44.15
C ALA A 676 23.11 12.54 -44.57
N ASN A 677 22.77 11.26 -44.43
CA ASN A 677 23.67 10.12 -44.63
C ASN A 677 22.83 8.95 -45.21
N TRP A 678 23.12 8.53 -46.45
CA TRP A 678 22.28 7.57 -47.18
C TRP A 678 22.20 6.20 -46.49
N GLU A 679 23.34 5.66 -46.04
CA GLU A 679 23.40 4.35 -45.40
C GLU A 679 22.65 4.37 -44.06
N SER A 680 22.81 5.47 -43.29
CA SER A 680 22.05 5.69 -42.06
C SER A 680 20.54 5.82 -42.31
N ASN A 681 20.11 6.51 -43.37
CA ASN A 681 18.69 6.63 -43.72
C ASN A 681 18.06 5.26 -44.03
N LYS A 682 18.70 4.45 -44.88
CA LYS A 682 18.19 3.11 -45.26
C LYS A 682 18.04 2.17 -44.07
N HIS A 683 18.88 2.29 -43.05
CA HIS A 683 18.85 1.41 -41.87
C HIS A 683 18.05 1.95 -40.68
N SER A 684 17.54 3.20 -40.72
CA SER A 684 16.87 3.82 -39.57
C SER A 684 15.40 4.19 -39.78
N VAL A 685 14.66 4.15 -38.68
CA VAL A 685 13.43 4.92 -38.50
C VAL A 685 13.79 6.22 -37.77
N THR A 686 13.22 7.34 -38.21
CA THR A 686 13.64 8.69 -37.80
C THR A 686 12.48 9.45 -37.18
N ILE A 687 12.73 10.07 -36.02
CA ILE A 687 11.69 10.69 -35.18
C ILE A 687 12.07 12.15 -34.93
N GLU A 688 11.27 13.07 -35.48
CA GLU A 688 11.34 14.49 -35.15
C GLU A 688 10.66 14.81 -33.82
N ASN A 689 11.21 15.75 -33.07
CA ASN A 689 10.62 16.22 -31.82
C ASN A 689 10.50 17.74 -31.86
N SER A 690 9.28 18.25 -31.73
CA SER A 690 9.05 19.68 -31.54
C SER A 690 9.68 20.13 -30.23
N ASP A 691 10.42 21.23 -30.32
CA ASP A 691 10.90 21.95 -29.16
C ASP A 691 9.75 22.71 -28.45
N TRP A 692 10.02 23.15 -27.23
CA TRP A 692 9.19 24.04 -26.43
C TRP A 692 9.88 25.39 -26.22
N THR A 693 11.19 25.37 -25.96
CA THR A 693 12.08 26.54 -26.01
C THR A 693 12.94 26.47 -27.26
N LEU A 694 13.35 27.63 -27.80
CA LEU A 694 14.34 27.69 -28.87
C LEU A 694 15.78 27.55 -28.30
N ALA A 695 16.77 27.98 -29.07
CA ALA A 695 18.16 28.09 -28.64
C ALA A 695 18.32 28.93 -27.35
N PRO A 696 19.29 28.59 -26.48
CA PRO A 696 20.25 27.50 -26.61
C PRO A 696 19.76 26.15 -26.08
N GLU A 697 18.74 26.08 -25.21
CA GLU A 697 18.45 24.84 -24.49
C GLU A 697 17.67 23.78 -25.28
N TYR A 698 16.82 24.18 -26.23
CA TYR A 698 15.99 23.25 -27.03
C TYR A 698 15.24 22.21 -26.17
N LYS A 699 14.56 22.69 -25.12
CA LYS A 699 13.80 21.83 -24.20
C LYS A 699 12.57 21.32 -24.93
N ILE A 700 12.26 20.03 -24.82
CA ILE A 700 10.96 19.47 -25.19
C ILE A 700 10.02 19.41 -23.97
N THR A 701 8.71 19.26 -24.18
CA THR A 701 7.77 19.09 -23.06
C THR A 701 7.80 17.67 -22.52
N ASP A 702 7.29 17.46 -21.31
CA ASP A 702 7.08 16.11 -20.78
C ASP A 702 6.10 15.28 -21.64
N ALA A 703 5.16 15.91 -22.34
CA ALA A 703 4.28 15.22 -23.27
C ALA A 703 5.05 14.69 -24.50
N THR A 704 5.90 15.51 -25.12
CA THR A 704 6.80 15.10 -26.20
C THR A 704 7.77 14.01 -25.73
N LEU A 705 8.38 14.16 -24.54
CA LEU A 705 9.32 13.18 -23.98
C LEU A 705 8.67 11.81 -23.70
N ASN A 706 7.45 11.80 -23.13
CA ASN A 706 6.71 10.56 -22.87
C ASN A 706 6.29 9.86 -24.17
N SER A 707 5.85 10.62 -25.17
CA SER A 707 5.51 10.06 -26.49
C SER A 707 6.73 9.56 -27.25
N LEU A 708 7.88 10.24 -27.15
CA LEU A 708 9.17 9.76 -27.69
C LEU A 708 9.54 8.40 -27.09
N ILE A 709 9.46 8.25 -25.77
CA ILE A 709 9.70 6.98 -25.07
C ILE A 709 8.76 5.86 -25.55
N ARG A 710 7.46 6.15 -25.71
CA ARG A 710 6.47 5.18 -26.21
C ARG A 710 6.77 4.76 -27.65
N LEU A 711 7.07 5.73 -28.52
CA LEU A 711 7.31 5.50 -29.95
C LEU A 711 8.62 4.75 -30.20
N VAL A 712 9.68 5.09 -29.46
CA VAL A 712 10.97 4.36 -29.48
C VAL A 712 10.79 2.90 -29.06
N ALA A 713 10.03 2.63 -27.99
CA ALA A 713 9.73 1.26 -27.56
C ALA A 713 8.92 0.47 -28.60
N ASP A 714 7.88 1.08 -29.17
CA ASP A 714 7.03 0.49 -30.23
C ASP A 714 7.82 0.15 -31.50
N ILE A 715 8.61 1.09 -32.03
CA ILE A 715 9.47 0.87 -33.20
C ILE A 715 10.46 -0.27 -32.93
N ALA A 716 11.11 -0.27 -31.76
CA ALA A 716 12.08 -1.30 -31.39
C ALA A 716 11.46 -2.69 -31.24
N SER A 717 10.22 -2.78 -30.74
CA SER A 717 9.47 -4.04 -30.62
C SER A 717 9.07 -4.58 -32.01
N ARG A 718 8.44 -3.73 -32.84
CA ARG A 718 7.94 -4.10 -34.18
C ARG A 718 9.05 -4.46 -35.17
N ASN A 719 10.20 -3.80 -35.09
CA ASN A 719 11.36 -4.07 -35.94
C ASN A 719 12.39 -5.01 -35.29
N HIS A 720 12.03 -5.65 -34.17
CA HIS A 720 12.83 -6.67 -33.48
C HIS A 720 14.27 -6.24 -33.10
N LEU A 721 14.46 -4.98 -32.73
CA LEU A 721 15.78 -4.39 -32.46
C LEU A 721 16.45 -4.90 -31.17
N GLY A 722 15.72 -5.62 -30.31
CA GLY A 722 16.22 -6.15 -29.04
C GLY A 722 16.32 -5.09 -27.93
N LYS A 723 17.26 -5.25 -27.00
CA LYS A 723 17.56 -4.24 -25.97
C LYS A 723 18.21 -3.04 -26.66
N LEU A 724 17.67 -1.85 -26.45
CA LEU A 724 18.18 -0.60 -26.99
C LEU A 724 19.48 -0.20 -26.28
N ILE A 725 20.53 0.03 -27.08
CA ILE A 725 21.87 0.40 -26.65
C ILE A 725 22.34 1.55 -27.56
N TYR A 726 22.73 2.66 -26.93
CA TYR A 726 23.25 3.83 -27.63
C TYR A 726 24.51 3.48 -28.44
N GLY A 727 24.59 3.96 -29.69
CA GLY A 727 25.68 3.63 -30.60
C GLY A 727 25.53 2.28 -31.31
N GLN A 728 24.45 1.53 -31.09
CA GLN A 728 24.21 0.23 -31.74
C GLN A 728 22.91 0.20 -32.55
N ASN A 729 21.77 0.34 -31.88
CA ASN A 729 20.41 0.27 -32.47
C ASN A 729 19.54 1.50 -32.10
N ILE A 730 20.12 2.47 -31.39
CA ILE A 730 19.57 3.81 -31.21
C ILE A 730 20.69 4.85 -31.19
N ASN A 731 20.50 5.94 -31.92
CA ASN A 731 21.43 7.04 -32.11
C ASN A 731 20.67 8.38 -32.16
N VAL A 732 21.38 9.50 -32.16
CA VAL A 732 20.81 10.82 -32.46
C VAL A 732 21.49 11.46 -33.68
N HIS A 733 20.86 12.44 -34.31
CA HIS A 733 21.29 12.93 -35.64
C HIS A 733 22.75 13.40 -35.71
N GLY A 734 23.21 14.18 -34.74
CA GLY A 734 24.61 14.66 -34.70
C GLY A 734 25.66 13.58 -34.44
N ASP A 735 25.27 12.31 -34.32
CA ASP A 735 26.18 11.16 -34.25
C ASP A 735 26.41 10.52 -35.63
N VAL A 736 25.55 10.84 -36.61
CA VAL A 736 25.58 10.31 -38.00
C VAL A 736 25.81 11.38 -39.07
N ALA A 737 25.74 12.67 -38.69
CA ALA A 737 26.08 13.83 -39.51
C ALA A 737 26.63 14.98 -38.64
N ALA A 738 27.31 15.96 -39.25
CA ALA A 738 27.83 17.13 -38.54
C ALA A 738 26.72 18.17 -38.28
N THR A 739 26.06 18.10 -37.11
CA THR A 739 24.93 18.98 -36.73
C THR A 739 24.78 19.12 -35.21
N SER A 740 24.15 20.20 -34.76
CA SER A 740 23.72 20.42 -33.37
C SER A 740 22.53 19.55 -32.95
N CYS A 741 21.78 19.01 -33.91
CA CYS A 741 20.63 18.14 -33.67
C CYS A 741 21.01 16.92 -32.79
N PRO A 742 20.19 16.53 -31.79
CA PRO A 742 18.85 16.98 -31.44
C PRO A 742 18.81 18.02 -30.31
N GLY A 743 19.79 18.94 -30.26
CA GLY A 743 19.94 19.90 -29.16
C GLY A 743 20.47 19.28 -27.86
N PRO A 744 20.84 20.12 -26.86
CA PRO A 744 21.46 19.64 -25.63
C PRO A 744 20.46 18.93 -24.69
N TYR A 745 19.18 19.32 -24.67
CA TYR A 745 18.19 18.71 -23.77
C TYR A 745 17.92 17.24 -24.11
N ILE A 746 17.67 16.90 -25.38
CA ILE A 746 17.43 15.50 -25.77
C ILE A 746 18.71 14.66 -25.56
N ARG A 747 19.91 15.22 -25.82
CA ARG A 747 21.18 14.55 -25.49
C ARG A 747 21.31 14.27 -23.99
N GLN A 748 20.97 15.22 -23.12
CA GLN A 748 20.96 15.01 -21.66
C GLN A 748 19.91 13.96 -21.23
N LYS A 749 18.78 13.89 -21.92
CA LYS A 749 17.67 12.95 -21.66
C LYS A 749 17.86 11.56 -22.27
N LEU A 750 18.85 11.34 -23.13
CA LEU A 750 18.97 10.12 -23.93
C LEU A 750 19.03 8.84 -23.08
N SER A 751 19.77 8.85 -21.97
CA SER A 751 19.82 7.73 -21.02
C SER A 751 18.45 7.46 -20.36
N GLN A 752 17.67 8.49 -20.04
CA GLN A 752 16.30 8.34 -19.55
C GLN A 752 15.39 7.74 -20.63
N ILE A 753 15.52 8.20 -21.88
CA ILE A 753 14.71 7.72 -23.02
C ILE A 753 14.98 6.23 -23.26
N ILE A 754 16.25 5.83 -23.36
CA ILE A 754 16.66 4.45 -23.62
C ILE A 754 16.28 3.52 -22.48
N ALA A 755 16.57 3.88 -21.23
CA ALA A 755 16.21 3.06 -20.07
C ALA A 755 14.68 2.87 -19.93
N SER A 756 13.91 3.95 -20.17
CA SER A 756 12.44 3.88 -20.10
C SER A 756 11.84 3.06 -21.24
N SER A 757 12.38 3.18 -22.45
CA SER A 757 11.93 2.42 -23.62
C SER A 757 12.26 0.92 -23.49
N ASN A 758 13.45 0.61 -22.99
CA ASN A 758 13.84 -0.77 -22.63
C ASN A 758 12.90 -1.38 -21.59
N LYS A 759 12.57 -0.63 -20.53
CA LYS A 759 11.66 -1.07 -19.48
C LYS A 759 10.24 -1.32 -19.98
N LEU A 760 9.75 -0.56 -20.97
CA LEU A 760 8.48 -0.85 -21.65
C LEU A 760 8.51 -2.18 -22.43
N ASN A 761 9.66 -2.50 -23.03
CA ASN A 761 9.89 -3.75 -23.76
C ASN A 761 10.37 -4.92 -22.87
N GLY A 762 10.32 -4.78 -21.54
CA GLY A 762 10.70 -5.84 -20.59
C GLY A 762 12.21 -6.03 -20.37
N PHE A 763 13.05 -5.15 -20.93
CA PHE A 763 14.49 -5.14 -20.68
C PHE A 763 14.82 -4.26 -19.47
N PHE A 764 15.42 -4.86 -18.45
CA PHE A 764 16.03 -4.20 -17.30
C PHE A 764 17.54 -4.08 -17.54
#